data_AF-A0A3C1DEN3-F1
#
_entry.id   AF-A0A3C1DEN3-F1
#
_cell.length_a   1.000
_cell.length_b   1.000
_cell.length_c   1.000
_cell.angle_alpha   90.00
_cell.angle_beta   90.00
_cell.angle_gamma   90.00
#
_symmetry.space_group_name_H-M   'P 1'
#
loop_
_entity.id
_entity.type
_entity.pdbx_description
1 polymer ?
#
loop_
_entity_poly.entity_id
_entity_poly.type
_entity_poly.pdbx_seq_one_letter_code
_entity_poly.pdbx_strand_id
1 'polypeptide(L)'
;MFQGLYTGWPGRGFNKQGIQASLFCSEKEAFVQHDLWRCHMGQKRPHTIGSGIAIRAWLSRWGAFHPAFIVLLLLFIAVGAFPAHAHAETVRIGYFESEKYGYIGADGDLRGYDVQLSKTIGMYGGFDADMRGYDNVPDMEEALRTGEVDALIDFLKTDKREQEFIFTNSPILEELVSVYSDDIPNAPIGSSAAEIEALRIGYVSDAGFLNYFMDYCTDNGISPQLVAFHDEDEMHSAMDQGKTDACMTGSAVPTGYKVLLTLPPLGSYLMLRAGDESLRNRIDSAIAQIRTDNPDYISNLYQLYVASHNKEMSPLTSQEREYLAKHPVLSVAIVRHAEPFVVEKDDGTIGGVIPDYYKALGKKLGVTFDFVVYEKTQDAIDAVSSGKTDILGHYYGDIIIAERDDLYDTMEYGSTECARLTRSNFNGKMQTAAVTNRTAYLLAEQIEADIKLETYPNLEACYQALMRGDVDAMVGSMTGVTWLINQHTMRGISLSILPEVTLGTRGAVSRDNSTLLFVLNKAIAVSGGSMNEAVIENAIDSKTDLLTALENLPLGFTVGIGAVLMLLVIMLIVALVLLARSSRERLALLNREMNVDSLTGAGSRRFGTELLGRELLLFRRYGDGPMLAMLDIDHFKEKNDTLGHEYGDFVLKRVVEVIRATIRKSDTVIRWGGDEFILLFPRTQGDDANRVLEKVVTAISNADFTMDGTGQQVTISVGASFFQPEDLDITPALRRCDTALYEAKTTRNTYHIFSGEDN
;
A
#
# COMPACT_ATOMS: atom_id res chain seq x y z
N MET A 1 -47.86 37.95 -12.01
CA MET A 1 -49.01 38.78 -12.44
C MET A 1 -48.40 40.06 -13.02
N PHE A 2 -48.60 40.35 -14.32
CA PHE A 2 -48.08 41.54 -15.06
C PHE A 2 -46.53 41.65 -15.12
N GLN A 3 -45.88 41.74 -16.29
CA GLN A 3 -45.71 42.92 -17.18
C GLN A 3 -45.06 44.12 -16.46
N GLY A 4 -44.05 44.80 -17.03
CA GLY A 4 -43.31 44.55 -18.27
C GLY A 4 -42.30 45.67 -18.57
N LEU A 5 -41.42 45.40 -19.55
CA LEU A 5 -40.87 46.33 -20.56
C LEU A 5 -40.65 47.82 -20.20
N TYR A 6 -39.39 48.27 -20.35
CA TYR A 6 -39.10 49.59 -20.90
C TYR A 6 -38.13 49.47 -22.08
N THR A 7 -38.33 50.32 -23.09
CA THR A 7 -37.83 50.14 -24.46
C THR A 7 -37.06 51.34 -24.99
N GLY A 8 -35.98 51.08 -25.74
CA GLY A 8 -35.49 51.93 -26.83
C GLY A 8 -34.52 53.06 -26.46
N TRP A 9 -33.87 53.72 -27.43
CA TRP A 9 -33.89 53.54 -28.91
C TRP A 9 -32.55 54.13 -29.51
N PRO A 10 -32.28 54.26 -30.84
CA PRO A 10 -31.05 53.73 -31.44
C PRO A 10 -30.33 54.67 -32.45
N GLY A 11 -29.28 54.18 -33.13
CA GLY A 11 -28.70 54.77 -34.35
C GLY A 11 -27.70 53.80 -35.02
N ARG A 12 -28.07 53.10 -36.11
CA ARG A 12 -27.83 53.45 -37.53
C ARG A 12 -26.34 53.69 -37.87
N GLY A 13 -25.73 52.98 -38.83
CA GLY A 13 -26.17 51.84 -39.63
C GLY A 13 -25.20 51.49 -40.78
N PHE A 14 -25.48 50.39 -41.49
CA PHE A 14 -25.35 50.17 -42.97
C PHE A 14 -24.03 50.55 -43.71
N ASN A 15 -23.48 49.76 -44.66
CA ASN A 15 -23.90 48.52 -45.32
C ASN A 15 -22.72 47.85 -46.10
N LYS A 16 -22.74 46.53 -46.30
CA LYS A 16 -22.39 45.71 -47.52
C LYS A 16 -21.38 46.27 -48.57
N GLN A 17 -20.47 45.51 -49.20
CA GLN A 17 -20.55 44.15 -49.79
C GLN A 17 -19.24 43.81 -50.56
N GLY A 18 -18.94 42.52 -50.78
CA GLY A 18 -17.90 42.04 -51.73
C GLY A 18 -16.86 41.11 -51.07
N ILE A 19 -16.92 39.76 -51.08
CA ILE A 19 -16.91 38.82 -52.23
C ILE A 19 -15.58 38.99 -53.00
N GLN A 20 -14.62 38.06 -53.14
CA GLN A 20 -14.54 36.59 -52.96
C GLN A 20 -13.03 36.19 -52.76
N ALA A 21 -12.56 34.98 -52.40
CA ALA A 21 -13.18 33.68 -52.09
C ALA A 21 -12.24 32.75 -51.28
N SER A 22 -12.81 31.79 -50.52
CA SER A 22 -12.28 30.40 -50.31
C SER A 22 -10.93 30.19 -49.57
N LEU A 23 -10.52 28.98 -49.13
CA LEU A 23 -11.18 27.65 -49.10
C LEU A 23 -11.35 27.11 -47.67
N PHE A 24 -12.51 26.47 -47.42
CA PHE A 24 -12.74 25.44 -46.38
C PHE A 24 -12.04 24.11 -46.77
N CYS A 25 -11.88 23.04 -45.98
CA CYS A 25 -12.64 22.45 -44.86
C CYS A 25 -11.71 21.39 -44.16
N SER A 26 -11.64 21.26 -42.83
CA SER A 26 -12.32 20.23 -41.97
C SER A 26 -11.87 18.75 -42.18
N GLU A 27 -11.81 17.83 -41.21
CA GLU A 27 -12.67 17.58 -40.02
C GLU A 27 -11.96 16.65 -38.98
N LYS A 28 -12.36 16.77 -37.68
CA LYS A 28 -12.56 15.69 -36.66
C LYS A 28 -11.37 14.83 -36.20
N GLU A 29 -11.37 14.14 -35.03
CA GLU A 29 -12.22 14.01 -33.82
C GLU A 29 -11.25 13.56 -32.67
N ALA A 30 -11.45 13.74 -31.36
CA ALA A 30 -12.55 13.29 -30.47
C ALA A 30 -12.40 14.04 -29.10
N PHE A 31 -13.47 14.49 -28.42
CA PHE A 31 -14.23 13.79 -27.36
C PHE A 31 -13.36 13.23 -26.20
N VAL A 32 -13.66 13.44 -24.90
CA VAL A 32 -14.97 13.61 -24.23
C VAL A 32 -14.91 14.61 -23.06
N GLN A 33 -15.85 15.56 -23.00
CA GLN A 33 -16.38 16.12 -21.74
C GLN A 33 -17.72 15.43 -21.44
N HIS A 34 -18.04 15.20 -20.17
CA HIS A 34 -19.39 14.82 -19.77
C HIS A 34 -19.73 15.40 -18.40
N ASP A 35 -20.86 16.11 -18.33
CA ASP A 35 -21.38 16.67 -17.09
C ASP A 35 -22.94 16.67 -17.12
N LEU A 36 -23.58 16.63 -15.95
CA LEU A 36 -25.01 16.94 -15.67
C LEU A 36 -26.10 16.09 -16.40
N TRP A 37 -27.12 15.47 -15.77
CA TRP A 37 -28.02 16.00 -14.72
C TRP A 37 -29.00 14.97 -14.10
N ARG A 38 -29.39 15.22 -12.84
CA ARG A 38 -30.68 14.95 -12.14
C ARG A 38 -31.61 13.73 -12.44
N CYS A 39 -31.77 12.90 -11.39
CA CYS A 39 -33.04 12.58 -10.68
C CYS A 39 -34.36 12.26 -11.44
N HIS A 40 -34.77 10.99 -11.45
CA HIS A 40 -35.93 10.50 -10.65
C HIS A 40 -36.06 8.96 -10.64
N MET A 41 -36.43 8.35 -9.50
CA MET A 41 -36.75 6.91 -9.42
C MET A 41 -38.25 6.64 -9.66
N GLY A 42 -38.57 5.56 -10.39
CA GLY A 42 -39.95 5.14 -10.69
C GLY A 42 -40.07 3.65 -11.00
N GLN A 43 -40.41 2.85 -9.98
CA GLN A 43 -40.56 1.38 -10.02
C GLN A 43 -41.51 0.81 -11.11
N LYS A 44 -41.16 -0.38 -11.65
CA LYS A 44 -41.96 -1.64 -11.79
C LYS A 44 -41.72 -2.43 -13.10
N ARG A 45 -41.85 -3.76 -12.97
CA ARG A 45 -41.74 -4.83 -14.00
C ARG A 45 -43.10 -5.05 -14.73
N PRO A 46 -43.30 -6.12 -15.54
CA PRO A 46 -42.70 -6.49 -16.84
C PRO A 46 -43.82 -6.78 -17.90
N HIS A 47 -43.55 -7.66 -18.91
CA HIS A 47 -44.47 -8.26 -19.91
C HIS A 47 -44.89 -7.39 -21.13
N THR A 48 -45.15 -7.89 -22.35
CA THR A 48 -44.75 -9.06 -23.19
C THR A 48 -45.28 -8.82 -24.62
N ILE A 49 -44.93 -9.67 -25.62
CA ILE A 49 -45.50 -9.73 -26.99
C ILE A 49 -44.99 -8.59 -27.91
N GLY A 50 -44.63 -8.79 -29.19
CA GLY A 50 -44.49 -10.03 -29.97
C GLY A 50 -44.46 -9.75 -31.48
N SER A 51 -43.37 -10.19 -32.14
CA SER A 51 -43.23 -10.48 -33.58
C SER A 51 -44.03 -9.70 -34.65
N GLY A 52 -43.30 -8.90 -35.45
CA GLY A 52 -43.30 -9.06 -36.91
C GLY A 52 -44.26 -8.22 -37.78
N ILE A 53 -43.84 -8.03 -39.04
CA ILE A 53 -44.59 -7.45 -40.18
C ILE A 53 -44.77 -5.92 -40.14
N ALA A 54 -43.68 -5.18 -40.46
CA ALA A 54 -43.77 -3.82 -41.03
C ALA A 54 -42.59 -3.41 -41.95
N ILE A 55 -41.61 -4.30 -42.22
CA ILE A 55 -40.49 -4.03 -43.14
C ILE A 55 -40.96 -4.16 -44.59
N ARG A 56 -41.81 -3.23 -45.05
CA ARG A 56 -42.19 -3.07 -46.48
C ARG A 56 -42.84 -1.73 -46.88
N ALA A 57 -43.00 -0.77 -45.96
CA ALA A 57 -43.73 0.48 -46.20
C ALA A 57 -42.89 1.78 -46.10
N TRP A 58 -41.56 1.69 -46.01
CA TRP A 58 -40.68 2.85 -45.79
C TRP A 58 -39.49 2.97 -46.78
N LEU A 59 -39.62 2.39 -47.97
CA LEU A 59 -38.59 2.39 -49.03
C LEU A 59 -39.15 2.90 -50.39
N SER A 60 -39.93 3.98 -50.38
CA SER A 60 -40.57 4.53 -51.60
C SER A 60 -40.52 6.07 -51.73
N ARG A 61 -39.67 6.72 -50.95
CA ARG A 61 -39.24 8.12 -51.13
C ARG A 61 -37.71 8.16 -50.96
N TRP A 62 -37.04 9.19 -51.51
CA TRP A 62 -35.58 9.35 -51.60
C TRP A 62 -34.86 8.62 -52.76
N GLY A 63 -35.41 8.71 -53.96
CA GLY A 63 -34.63 8.57 -55.20
C GLY A 63 -34.56 9.90 -55.95
N ALA A 64 -33.49 10.72 -55.74
CA ALA A 64 -33.16 11.90 -56.58
C ALA A 64 -31.83 12.64 -56.22
N PHE A 65 -30.79 12.02 -55.64
CA PHE A 65 -29.57 12.75 -55.21
C PHE A 65 -28.21 12.09 -55.59
N HIS A 66 -28.19 11.24 -56.61
CA HIS A 66 -27.08 10.29 -56.81
C HIS A 66 -25.83 10.69 -57.64
N PRO A 67 -25.77 11.80 -58.41
CA PRO A 67 -24.51 12.20 -59.07
C PRO A 67 -23.69 13.22 -58.25
N ALA A 68 -24.34 14.20 -57.61
CA ALA A 68 -23.65 15.28 -56.90
C ALA A 68 -22.88 14.77 -55.66
N PHE A 69 -23.44 13.81 -54.92
CA PHE A 69 -22.80 13.25 -53.74
C PHE A 69 -21.55 12.43 -54.09
N ILE A 70 -21.55 11.71 -55.22
CA ILE A 70 -20.38 10.95 -55.71
C ILE A 70 -19.26 11.91 -56.16
N VAL A 71 -19.59 13.02 -56.82
CA VAL A 71 -18.59 14.04 -57.19
C VAL A 71 -18.01 14.71 -55.94
N LEU A 72 -18.84 14.99 -54.91
CA LEU A 72 -18.34 15.52 -53.63
C LEU A 72 -17.43 14.51 -52.91
N LEU A 73 -17.78 13.21 -52.93
CA LEU A 73 -16.96 12.15 -52.33
C LEU A 73 -15.62 11.98 -53.06
N LEU A 74 -15.62 12.05 -54.39
CA LEU A 74 -14.40 11.98 -55.21
C LEU A 74 -13.52 13.22 -55.01
N LEU A 75 -14.10 14.40 -54.79
CA LEU A 75 -13.35 15.60 -54.39
C LEU A 75 -12.76 15.44 -52.98
N PHE A 76 -13.49 14.85 -52.02
CA PHE A 76 -12.94 14.54 -50.70
C PHE A 76 -11.81 13.49 -50.76
N ILE A 77 -11.91 12.48 -51.63
CA ILE A 77 -10.83 11.49 -51.85
C ILE A 77 -9.62 12.12 -52.56
N ALA A 78 -9.84 13.09 -53.46
CA ALA A 78 -8.76 13.83 -54.13
C ALA A 78 -8.05 14.85 -53.20
N VAL A 79 -8.76 15.42 -52.22
CA VAL A 79 -8.18 16.24 -51.14
C VAL A 79 -7.56 15.37 -50.03
N GLY A 80 -8.05 14.14 -49.86
CA GLY A 80 -7.49 13.10 -48.99
C GLY A 80 -6.24 12.40 -49.54
N ALA A 81 -5.68 12.89 -50.65
CA ALA A 81 -4.29 12.62 -50.99
C ALA A 81 -3.40 13.36 -49.98
N PHE A 82 -3.17 12.73 -48.82
CA PHE A 82 -2.01 13.07 -47.98
C PHE A 82 -0.80 13.21 -48.90
N PRO A 83 0.04 14.25 -48.75
CA PRO A 83 1.34 14.22 -49.39
C PRO A 83 2.00 12.93 -48.92
N ALA A 84 2.27 12.01 -49.85
CA ALA A 84 3.06 10.82 -49.57
C ALA A 84 4.30 11.32 -48.83
N HIS A 85 4.51 10.87 -47.59
CA HIS A 85 5.48 11.48 -46.67
C HIS A 85 6.73 11.83 -47.45
N ALA A 86 6.94 13.13 -47.68
CA ALA A 86 8.21 13.60 -48.20
C ALA A 86 9.19 13.10 -47.15
N HIS A 87 10.05 12.15 -47.52
CA HIS A 87 11.05 11.61 -46.61
C HIS A 87 11.74 12.82 -46.00
N ALA A 88 11.58 12.99 -44.69
CA ALA A 88 12.16 14.14 -44.00
C ALA A 88 13.65 14.12 -44.35
N GLU A 89 14.13 15.24 -44.87
CA GLU A 89 15.51 15.36 -45.31
C GLU A 89 16.42 14.89 -44.18
N THR A 90 17.28 13.92 -44.45
CA THR A 90 18.19 13.41 -43.42
C THR A 90 19.34 14.37 -43.28
N VAL A 91 19.48 14.98 -42.11
CA VAL A 91 20.61 15.85 -41.74
C VAL A 91 21.50 15.04 -40.81
N ARG A 92 22.74 14.82 -41.21
CA ARG A 92 23.71 14.06 -40.44
C ARG A 92 24.37 14.99 -39.42
N ILE A 93 24.24 14.69 -38.13
CA ILE A 93 24.76 15.54 -37.05
C ILE A 93 25.83 14.76 -36.28
N GLY A 94 27.07 15.26 -36.34
CA GLY A 94 28.18 14.72 -35.55
C GLY A 94 28.13 15.20 -34.10
N TYR A 95 28.29 14.29 -33.15
CA TYR A 95 28.36 14.56 -31.70
C TYR A 95 29.58 13.86 -31.09
N PHE A 96 30.04 14.35 -29.93
CA PHE A 96 31.17 13.76 -29.20
C PHE A 96 30.70 12.65 -28.26
N GLU A 97 31.31 11.46 -28.32
CA GLU A 97 30.89 10.33 -27.48
C GLU A 97 31.26 10.56 -26.00
N SER A 98 30.24 10.58 -25.14
CA SER A 98 30.40 10.81 -23.69
C SER A 98 29.16 10.41 -22.90
N GLU A 99 29.33 10.05 -21.63
CA GLU A 99 28.24 9.60 -20.73
C GLU A 99 27.13 10.65 -20.49
N LYS A 100 27.33 11.91 -20.91
CA LYS A 100 26.39 13.03 -20.70
C LYS A 100 25.76 13.50 -22.01
N TYR A 101 26.56 13.67 -23.07
CA TYR A 101 26.12 14.32 -24.31
C TYR A 101 25.66 13.33 -25.38
N GLY A 102 26.32 12.17 -25.50
CA GLY A 102 25.94 11.14 -26.45
C GLY A 102 26.58 9.78 -26.16
N TYR A 103 25.77 8.77 -25.81
CA TYR A 103 26.21 7.43 -25.45
C TYR A 103 25.14 6.36 -25.76
N ILE A 104 25.58 5.11 -25.92
CA ILE A 104 24.68 3.96 -26.06
C ILE A 104 24.27 3.47 -24.66
N GLY A 105 22.97 3.45 -24.39
CA GLY A 105 22.39 2.93 -23.15
C GLY A 105 22.54 1.41 -23.01
N ALA A 106 22.31 0.88 -21.80
CA ALA A 106 22.37 -0.56 -21.51
C ALA A 106 21.34 -1.42 -22.28
N ASP A 107 20.33 -0.78 -22.86
CA ASP A 107 19.31 -1.34 -23.76
C ASP A 107 19.68 -1.25 -25.25
N GLY A 108 20.80 -0.60 -25.59
CA GLY A 108 21.28 -0.41 -26.96
C GLY A 108 20.78 0.86 -27.65
N ASP A 109 19.96 1.68 -26.97
CA ASP A 109 19.46 2.94 -27.52
C ASP A 109 20.49 4.08 -27.37
N LEU A 110 20.65 4.89 -28.42
CA LEU A 110 21.45 6.12 -28.36
C LEU A 110 20.72 7.20 -27.53
N ARG A 111 21.41 7.75 -26.52
CA ARG A 111 20.92 8.72 -25.53
C ARG A 111 21.95 9.82 -25.27
N GLY A 112 21.53 10.87 -24.55
CA GLY A 112 22.39 12.00 -24.17
C GLY A 112 21.77 13.35 -24.54
N TYR A 113 22.33 14.43 -23.98
CA TYR A 113 21.86 15.80 -24.21
C TYR A 113 21.82 16.16 -25.70
N ASP A 114 22.93 16.00 -26.41
CA ASP A 114 23.07 16.38 -27.83
C ASP A 114 22.16 15.56 -28.73
N VAL A 115 22.08 14.26 -28.46
CA VAL A 115 21.21 13.32 -29.18
C VAL A 115 19.75 13.77 -29.10
N GLN A 116 19.27 14.02 -27.89
CA GLN A 116 17.86 14.38 -27.67
C GLN A 116 17.55 15.80 -28.15
N LEU A 117 18.49 16.75 -27.98
CA LEU A 117 18.35 18.11 -28.49
C LEU A 117 18.33 18.12 -30.03
N SER A 118 19.27 17.45 -30.68
CA SER A 118 19.36 17.35 -32.14
C SER A 118 18.11 16.75 -32.77
N LYS A 119 17.58 15.65 -32.19
CA LYS A 119 16.32 15.04 -32.65
C LYS A 119 15.12 15.97 -32.48
N THR A 120 15.10 16.77 -31.41
CA THR A 120 14.05 17.76 -31.18
C THR A 120 14.17 18.94 -32.16
N ILE A 121 15.39 19.43 -32.42
CA ILE A 121 15.65 20.44 -33.46
C ILE A 121 15.20 19.92 -34.83
N GLY A 122 15.48 18.66 -35.17
CA GLY A 122 15.01 18.03 -36.41
C GLY A 122 13.49 17.97 -36.51
N MET A 123 12.81 17.56 -35.45
CA MET A 123 11.34 17.51 -35.37
C MET A 123 10.70 18.89 -35.63
N TYR A 124 11.25 19.97 -35.06
CA TYR A 124 10.78 21.34 -35.29
C TYR A 124 11.26 21.94 -36.62
N GLY A 125 12.43 21.53 -37.11
CA GLY A 125 13.05 22.00 -38.37
C GLY A 125 12.60 21.25 -39.63
N GLY A 126 11.75 20.23 -39.47
CA GLY A 126 11.21 19.40 -40.56
C GLY A 126 12.27 18.52 -41.22
N PHE A 127 13.20 17.96 -40.45
CA PHE A 127 14.27 17.06 -40.93
C PHE A 127 14.49 15.89 -39.96
N ASP A 128 15.05 14.79 -40.46
CA ASP A 128 15.44 13.65 -39.62
C ASP A 128 16.91 13.80 -39.20
N ALA A 129 17.19 13.69 -37.90
CA ALA A 129 18.53 13.91 -37.35
C ALA A 129 19.26 12.56 -37.20
N ASP A 130 20.13 12.26 -38.17
CA ASP A 130 20.99 11.07 -38.17
C ASP A 130 22.28 11.34 -37.38
N MET A 131 22.36 10.81 -36.17
CA MET A 131 23.43 11.12 -35.21
C MET A 131 24.68 10.26 -35.47
N ARG A 132 25.85 10.88 -35.57
CA ARG A 132 27.16 10.22 -35.78
C ARG A 132 28.10 10.52 -34.61
N GLY A 133 28.56 9.48 -33.91
CA GLY A 133 29.47 9.61 -32.78
C GLY A 133 30.94 9.64 -33.23
N TYR A 134 31.75 10.39 -32.50
CA TYR A 134 33.19 10.52 -32.70
C TYR A 134 33.91 10.65 -31.35
N ASP A 135 35.10 10.05 -31.24
CA ASP A 135 35.92 10.02 -30.02
C ASP A 135 36.84 11.25 -29.88
N ASN A 136 36.97 12.09 -30.92
CA ASN A 136 37.86 13.26 -30.91
C ASN A 136 37.37 14.38 -31.83
N VAL A 137 37.66 15.63 -31.44
CA VAL A 137 37.25 16.85 -32.15
C VAL A 137 37.89 17.01 -33.54
N PRO A 138 39.19 16.69 -33.77
CA PRO A 138 39.80 16.78 -35.10
C PRO A 138 39.08 15.96 -36.18
N ASP A 139 38.70 14.72 -35.88
CA ASP A 139 37.96 13.86 -36.81
C ASP A 139 36.55 14.39 -37.07
N MET A 140 35.87 14.96 -36.07
CA MET A 140 34.57 15.63 -36.25
C MET A 140 34.68 16.80 -37.23
N GLU A 141 35.66 17.70 -37.04
CA GLU A 141 35.87 18.84 -37.92
C GLU A 141 36.18 18.38 -39.36
N GLU A 142 36.96 17.31 -39.54
CA GLU A 142 37.24 16.75 -40.87
C GLU A 142 36.02 16.09 -41.52
N ALA A 143 35.19 15.39 -40.74
CA ALA A 143 33.90 14.84 -41.20
C ALA A 143 32.96 15.96 -41.69
N LEU A 144 32.97 17.14 -41.04
CA LEU A 144 32.20 18.30 -41.48
C LEU A 144 32.77 18.93 -42.76
N ARG A 145 34.10 19.10 -42.86
CA ARG A 145 34.79 19.61 -44.07
C ARG A 145 34.54 18.74 -45.30
N THR A 146 34.65 17.42 -45.14
CA THR A 146 34.54 16.44 -46.23
C THR A 146 33.10 16.16 -46.66
N GLY A 147 32.11 16.55 -45.85
CA GLY A 147 30.69 16.33 -46.14
C GLY A 147 30.16 14.97 -45.66
N GLU A 148 30.87 14.30 -44.76
CA GLU A 148 30.41 13.08 -44.08
C GLU A 148 29.24 13.38 -43.12
N VAL A 149 29.31 14.51 -42.41
CA VAL A 149 28.21 15.09 -41.63
C VAL A 149 27.83 16.46 -42.16
N ASP A 150 26.61 16.93 -41.84
CA ASP A 150 26.04 18.20 -42.31
C ASP A 150 26.13 19.31 -41.26
N ALA A 151 26.13 18.94 -39.98
CA ALA A 151 26.41 19.81 -38.86
C ALA A 151 27.17 19.05 -37.77
N LEU A 152 27.83 19.79 -36.88
CA LEU A 152 28.35 19.31 -35.60
C LEU A 152 27.58 20.01 -34.48
N ILE A 153 27.31 19.30 -33.40
CA ILE A 153 26.67 19.83 -32.20
C ILE A 153 27.68 19.96 -31.05
N ASP A 154 27.41 20.93 -30.18
CA ASP A 154 28.17 21.31 -28.98
C ASP A 154 29.58 21.87 -29.27
N PHE A 155 29.65 22.90 -30.13
CA PHE A 155 30.91 23.57 -30.48
C PHE A 155 30.97 25.02 -30.01
N LEU A 156 32.03 25.33 -29.26
CA LEU A 156 32.46 26.69 -28.95
C LEU A 156 32.88 27.46 -30.21
N LYS A 157 32.41 28.71 -30.30
CA LYS A 157 32.88 29.71 -31.28
C LYS A 157 34.28 30.17 -30.91
N THR A 158 35.17 30.19 -31.91
CA THR A 158 36.54 30.73 -31.78
C THR A 158 36.91 31.43 -33.08
N ASP A 159 37.77 32.45 -33.01
CA ASP A 159 38.29 33.18 -34.19
C ASP A 159 38.80 32.26 -35.30
N LYS A 160 39.39 31.11 -34.94
CA LYS A 160 39.88 30.11 -35.90
C LYS A 160 38.72 29.41 -36.62
N ARG A 161 37.68 28.99 -35.88
CA ARG A 161 36.53 28.27 -36.44
C ARG A 161 35.62 29.18 -37.26
N GLU A 162 35.40 30.41 -36.82
CA GLU A 162 34.55 31.39 -37.53
C GLU A 162 35.15 31.89 -38.86
N GLN A 163 36.42 31.58 -39.15
CA GLN A 163 37.04 31.79 -40.47
C GLN A 163 36.73 30.67 -41.49
N GLU A 164 36.30 29.49 -41.03
CA GLU A 164 36.11 28.28 -41.85
C GLU A 164 34.64 27.81 -41.87
N PHE A 165 33.96 27.94 -40.73
CA PHE A 165 32.62 27.42 -40.46
C PHE A 165 31.63 28.53 -40.10
N ILE A 166 30.35 28.25 -40.27
CA ILE A 166 29.24 29.09 -39.79
C ILE A 166 28.55 28.43 -38.62
N PHE A 167 27.92 29.23 -37.77
CA PHE A 167 27.29 28.76 -36.54
C PHE A 167 25.82 29.18 -36.45
N THR A 168 25.09 28.48 -35.59
CA THR A 168 23.79 28.96 -35.08
C THR A 168 23.91 30.35 -34.43
N ASN A 169 22.84 31.14 -34.54
CA ASN A 169 22.82 32.53 -34.04
C ASN A 169 22.74 32.57 -32.50
N SER A 170 21.96 31.65 -31.92
CA SER A 170 21.76 31.53 -30.48
C SER A 170 22.46 30.28 -29.95
N PRO A 171 23.03 30.31 -28.73
CA PRO A 171 23.60 29.13 -28.13
C PRO A 171 22.52 28.07 -27.86
N ILE A 172 22.89 26.81 -28.02
CA ILE A 172 22.09 25.65 -27.65
C ILE A 172 22.35 25.20 -26.21
N LEU A 173 23.51 25.56 -25.67
CA LEU A 173 23.97 25.22 -24.33
C LEU A 173 24.88 26.35 -23.81
N GLU A 174 24.96 26.50 -22.49
CA GLU A 174 26.04 27.24 -21.83
C GLU A 174 26.93 26.23 -21.10
N GLU A 175 28.19 26.17 -21.51
CA GLU A 175 29.23 25.29 -20.97
C GLU A 175 29.98 25.96 -19.82
N LEU A 176 30.50 25.16 -18.88
CA LEU A 176 31.21 25.65 -17.69
C LEU A 176 32.70 25.30 -17.75
N VAL A 177 33.51 26.22 -18.27
CA VAL A 177 34.97 26.06 -18.25
C VAL A 177 35.46 26.03 -16.81
N SER A 178 36.04 24.88 -16.41
CA SER A 178 36.36 24.57 -15.03
C SER A 178 37.76 23.99 -14.89
N VAL A 179 38.48 24.43 -13.87
CA VAL A 179 39.72 23.81 -13.40
C VAL A 179 39.39 22.93 -12.20
N TYR A 180 39.81 21.66 -12.23
CA TYR A 180 39.54 20.65 -11.21
C TYR A 180 40.82 19.89 -10.84
N SER A 181 40.80 19.18 -9.72
CA SER A 181 41.92 18.38 -9.22
C SER A 181 41.38 17.17 -8.45
N ASP A 182 42.26 16.23 -8.11
CA ASP A 182 41.97 15.15 -7.17
C ASP A 182 41.42 15.70 -5.83
N ASP A 183 40.69 14.88 -5.07
CA ASP A 183 40.23 15.24 -3.72
C ASP A 183 41.37 15.23 -2.69
N ILE A 184 42.32 16.16 -2.88
CA ILE A 184 43.47 16.37 -2.00
C ILE A 184 43.04 17.33 -0.87
N PRO A 185 43.20 16.94 0.41
CA PRO A 185 43.00 17.84 1.54
C PRO A 185 43.91 19.07 1.43
N ASN A 186 43.29 20.25 1.32
CA ASN A 186 43.93 21.55 1.10
C ASN A 186 44.51 21.81 -0.31
N ALA A 187 44.01 21.15 -1.36
CA ALA A 187 44.24 21.61 -2.74
C ALA A 187 43.93 23.13 -2.86
N PRO A 188 44.77 23.93 -3.55
CA PRO A 188 44.51 25.34 -3.79
C PRO A 188 43.21 25.51 -4.57
N ILE A 189 42.16 25.94 -3.90
CA ILE A 189 40.94 26.42 -4.56
C ILE A 189 41.32 27.75 -5.20
N GLY A 190 40.94 27.98 -6.47
CA GLY A 190 41.29 29.16 -7.24
C GLY A 190 40.54 30.41 -6.80
N SER A 191 40.53 30.71 -5.50
CA SER A 191 39.88 31.87 -4.90
C SER A 191 40.74 33.13 -4.89
N SER A 192 41.97 33.04 -5.38
CA SER A 192 42.90 34.15 -5.57
C SER A 192 43.86 33.87 -6.72
N ALA A 193 44.39 34.93 -7.34
CA ALA A 193 45.39 34.80 -8.41
C ALA A 193 46.58 33.93 -7.97
N ALA A 194 47.12 34.17 -6.78
CA ALA A 194 48.26 33.41 -6.25
C ALA A 194 47.99 31.91 -6.02
N GLU A 195 46.74 31.51 -5.72
CA GLU A 195 46.36 30.10 -5.64
C GLU A 195 46.36 29.45 -7.05
N ILE A 196 45.91 30.17 -8.08
CA ILE A 196 45.85 29.69 -9.47
C ILE A 196 47.25 29.65 -10.11
N GLU A 197 48.07 30.68 -9.89
CA GLU A 197 49.46 30.77 -10.38
C GLU A 197 50.37 29.68 -9.80
N ALA A 198 50.01 29.11 -8.65
CA ALA A 198 50.75 28.02 -8.02
C ALA A 198 50.47 26.63 -8.65
N LEU A 199 49.38 26.48 -9.43
CA LEU A 199 48.97 25.21 -10.02
C LEU A 199 49.60 24.98 -11.39
N ARG A 200 50.15 23.79 -11.63
CA ARG A 200 50.41 23.25 -12.98
C ARG A 200 49.11 22.69 -13.54
N ILE A 201 48.42 23.46 -14.37
CA ILE A 201 47.11 23.11 -14.93
C ILE A 201 47.30 22.39 -16.26
N GLY A 202 46.87 21.13 -16.32
CA GLY A 202 46.81 20.34 -17.55
C GLY A 202 45.65 20.77 -18.44
N TYR A 203 45.85 20.76 -19.75
CA TYR A 203 44.80 20.99 -20.75
C TYR A 203 45.06 20.21 -22.03
N VAL A 204 44.01 19.86 -22.77
CA VAL A 204 44.10 19.20 -24.08
C VAL A 204 44.47 20.22 -25.16
N SER A 205 45.46 19.91 -26.01
CA SER A 205 46.16 20.90 -26.86
C SER A 205 45.28 21.65 -27.86
N ASP A 206 44.13 21.11 -28.25
CA ASP A 206 43.16 21.67 -29.19
C ASP A 206 41.90 22.26 -28.53
N ALA A 207 41.88 22.30 -27.19
CA ALA A 207 40.78 22.82 -26.38
C ALA A 207 40.31 24.22 -26.80
N GLY A 208 39.09 24.32 -27.35
CA GLY A 208 38.48 25.59 -27.77
C GLY A 208 38.30 26.61 -26.65
N PHE A 209 38.29 26.16 -25.39
CA PHE A 209 38.18 27.00 -24.18
C PHE A 209 39.51 27.58 -23.69
N LEU A 210 40.66 27.17 -24.24
CA LEU A 210 41.97 27.66 -23.77
C LEU A 210 42.12 29.18 -23.88
N ASN A 211 41.77 29.75 -25.04
CA ASN A 211 41.88 31.19 -25.26
C ASN A 211 40.99 31.95 -24.26
N TYR A 212 39.76 31.49 -24.05
CA TYR A 212 38.83 32.05 -23.07
C TYR A 212 39.39 32.01 -21.64
N PHE A 213 40.05 30.92 -21.25
CA PHE A 213 40.76 30.82 -19.98
C PHE A 213 41.94 31.79 -19.87
N MET A 214 42.71 31.95 -20.94
CA MET A 214 43.84 32.88 -20.99
C MET A 214 43.40 34.35 -20.97
N ASP A 215 42.30 34.69 -21.63
CA ASP A 215 41.69 36.02 -21.59
C ASP A 215 41.18 36.33 -20.17
N TYR A 216 40.43 35.40 -19.56
CA TYR A 216 40.02 35.50 -18.15
C TYR A 216 41.22 35.69 -17.20
N CYS A 217 42.30 34.93 -17.40
CA CYS A 217 43.51 35.08 -16.60
C CYS A 217 44.15 36.47 -16.81
N THR A 218 44.23 36.94 -18.06
CA THR A 218 44.80 38.25 -18.40
C THR A 218 44.01 39.40 -17.76
N ASP A 219 42.67 39.37 -17.87
CA ASP A 219 41.76 40.37 -17.30
C ASP A 219 41.82 40.44 -15.76
N ASN A 220 42.11 39.30 -15.11
CA ASN A 220 42.24 39.20 -13.65
C ASN A 220 43.70 39.31 -13.16
N GLY A 221 44.68 39.52 -14.05
CA GLY A 221 46.09 39.66 -13.71
C GLY A 221 46.77 38.37 -13.21
N ILE A 222 46.31 37.22 -13.70
CA ILE A 222 46.76 35.86 -13.34
C ILE A 222 47.73 35.34 -14.42
N SER A 223 48.87 34.77 -14.00
CA SER A 223 49.86 34.12 -14.88
C SER A 223 49.88 32.58 -14.67
N PRO A 224 48.96 31.80 -15.29
CA PRO A 224 48.83 30.37 -15.03
C PRO A 224 50.02 29.55 -15.57
N GLN A 225 50.36 28.45 -14.90
CA GLN A 225 51.33 27.47 -15.40
C GLN A 225 50.59 26.36 -16.15
N LEU A 226 50.62 26.39 -17.48
CA LEU A 226 49.90 25.44 -18.32
C LEU A 226 50.77 24.28 -18.82
N VAL A 227 50.20 23.07 -18.88
CA VAL A 227 50.81 21.86 -19.43
C VAL A 227 49.89 21.25 -20.48
N ALA A 228 50.36 21.12 -21.71
CA ALA A 228 49.57 20.64 -22.85
C ALA A 228 49.67 19.11 -23.00
N PHE A 229 48.55 18.46 -23.29
CA PHE A 229 48.42 17.02 -23.53
C PHE A 229 47.71 16.74 -24.87
N HIS A 230 47.80 15.50 -25.36
CA HIS A 230 47.12 15.11 -26.61
C HIS A 230 45.62 14.86 -26.41
N ASP A 231 45.25 14.23 -25.31
CA ASP A 231 43.92 13.74 -24.98
C ASP A 231 43.65 13.81 -23.45
N GLU A 232 42.40 13.54 -23.03
CA GLU A 232 42.03 13.58 -21.61
C GLU A 232 42.65 12.45 -20.77
N ASP A 233 42.85 11.26 -21.35
CA ASP A 233 43.46 10.10 -20.67
C ASP A 233 44.94 10.39 -20.30
N GLU A 234 45.71 10.98 -21.23
CA GLU A 234 47.09 11.40 -20.97
C GLU A 234 47.12 12.48 -19.89
N MET A 235 46.18 13.43 -19.93
CA MET A 235 46.06 14.54 -18.98
C MET A 235 45.73 14.04 -17.56
N HIS A 236 44.75 13.13 -17.40
CA HIS A 236 44.41 12.53 -16.11
C HIS A 236 45.55 11.66 -15.59
N SER A 237 46.14 10.81 -16.43
CA SER A 237 47.28 9.99 -16.03
C SER A 237 48.51 10.83 -15.64
N ALA A 238 48.66 12.04 -16.19
CA ALA A 238 49.68 12.98 -15.77
C ALA A 238 49.40 13.59 -14.38
N MET A 239 48.13 13.82 -14.03
CA MET A 239 47.71 14.28 -12.70
C MET A 239 47.92 13.19 -11.64
N ASP A 240 47.50 11.94 -11.91
CA ASP A 240 47.78 10.75 -11.08
C ASP A 240 49.28 10.61 -10.74
N GLN A 241 50.14 10.98 -11.69
CA GLN A 241 51.60 10.91 -11.59
C GLN A 241 52.23 12.17 -10.95
N GLY A 242 51.42 13.16 -10.54
CA GLY A 242 51.86 14.44 -9.97
C GLY A 242 52.64 15.34 -10.95
N LYS A 243 52.50 15.14 -12.27
CA LYS A 243 53.11 16.00 -13.30
C LYS A 243 52.34 17.31 -13.48
N THR A 244 51.04 17.28 -13.24
CA THR A 244 50.14 18.43 -13.06
C THR A 244 49.57 18.42 -11.63
N ASP A 245 49.05 19.56 -11.19
CA ASP A 245 48.35 19.71 -9.90
C ASP A 245 46.83 19.80 -10.08
N ALA A 246 46.39 20.12 -11.31
CA ALA A 246 45.00 20.28 -11.70
C ALA A 246 44.85 20.02 -13.21
N CYS A 247 43.63 19.81 -13.67
CA CYS A 247 43.23 19.68 -15.07
C CYS A 247 42.15 20.72 -15.40
N MET A 248 42.05 21.12 -16.66
CA MET A 248 41.02 22.03 -17.15
C MET A 248 40.12 21.33 -18.16
N THR A 249 38.82 21.59 -18.09
CA THR A 249 37.83 21.15 -19.08
C THR A 249 36.88 22.29 -19.43
N GLY A 250 36.32 22.23 -20.65
CA GLY A 250 35.17 23.04 -21.08
C GLY A 250 33.83 22.35 -20.78
N SER A 251 33.83 21.03 -20.61
CA SER A 251 32.64 20.23 -20.40
C SER A 251 32.36 20.02 -18.90
N ALA A 252 31.32 19.26 -18.56
CA ALA A 252 30.99 18.99 -17.16
C ALA A 252 32.03 18.07 -16.49
N VAL A 253 32.70 18.59 -15.45
CA VAL A 253 33.76 17.95 -14.64
C VAL A 253 33.46 16.46 -14.34
N PRO A 254 34.46 15.55 -14.42
CA PRO A 254 34.24 14.14 -14.15
C PRO A 254 33.97 13.86 -12.66
N THR A 255 33.28 12.75 -12.37
CA THR A 255 32.87 12.41 -10.99
C THR A 255 34.06 12.05 -10.11
N GLY A 256 34.13 12.58 -8.89
CA GLY A 256 35.21 12.29 -7.92
C GLY A 256 36.36 13.28 -7.97
N TYR A 257 36.28 14.30 -8.83
CA TYR A 257 37.23 15.41 -8.88
C TYR A 257 36.63 16.69 -8.34
N LYS A 258 37.43 17.36 -7.52
CA LYS A 258 37.07 18.61 -6.88
C LYS A 258 37.31 19.79 -7.80
N VAL A 259 36.25 20.54 -8.09
CA VAL A 259 36.35 21.83 -8.79
C VAL A 259 37.18 22.81 -7.94
N LEU A 260 38.14 23.48 -8.55
CA LEU A 260 38.99 24.50 -7.94
C LEU A 260 38.60 25.92 -8.41
N LEU A 261 38.24 26.07 -9.68
CA LEU A 261 37.81 27.32 -10.31
C LEU A 261 36.74 27.00 -11.38
N THR A 262 35.73 27.86 -11.48
CA THR A 262 34.75 27.85 -12.57
C THR A 262 34.69 29.25 -13.16
N LEU A 263 34.86 29.36 -14.47
CA LEU A 263 34.73 30.61 -15.21
C LEU A 263 33.25 30.93 -15.48
N PRO A 264 32.91 32.15 -15.92
CA PRO A 264 31.58 32.44 -16.41
C PRO A 264 31.18 31.47 -17.55
N PRO A 265 29.89 31.15 -17.72
CA PRO A 265 29.47 30.20 -18.74
C PRO A 265 29.78 30.69 -20.16
N LEU A 266 30.17 29.78 -21.04
CA LEU A 266 30.48 30.07 -22.44
C LEU A 266 29.42 29.42 -23.35
N GLY A 267 28.92 30.19 -24.32
CA GLY A 267 27.90 29.69 -25.24
C GLY A 267 28.45 28.65 -26.21
N SER A 268 27.76 27.52 -26.31
CA SER A 268 28.03 26.46 -27.28
C SER A 268 26.91 26.37 -28.33
N TYR A 269 27.27 25.95 -29.55
CA TYR A 269 26.50 26.16 -30.78
C TYR A 269 26.54 24.92 -31.69
N LEU A 270 25.56 24.77 -32.58
CA LEU A 270 25.76 23.93 -33.77
C LEU A 270 26.66 24.67 -34.77
N MET A 271 27.64 23.94 -35.31
CA MET A 271 28.61 24.37 -36.32
C MET A 271 28.32 23.68 -37.66
N LEU A 272 28.41 24.43 -38.76
CA LEU A 272 28.09 23.99 -40.13
C LEU A 272 29.14 24.52 -41.11
N ARG A 273 29.23 23.95 -42.33
CA ARG A 273 30.09 24.51 -43.38
C ARG A 273 29.63 25.89 -43.83
N ALA A 274 30.58 26.74 -44.24
CA ALA A 274 30.27 27.95 -44.99
C ALA A 274 29.46 27.61 -46.26
N GLY A 275 28.36 28.33 -46.50
CA GLY A 275 27.42 28.08 -47.60
C GLY A 275 26.17 27.25 -47.23
N ASP A 276 26.09 26.68 -46.02
CA ASP A 276 24.92 25.94 -45.54
C ASP A 276 23.93 26.84 -44.74
N GLU A 277 23.83 28.14 -45.09
CA GLU A 277 22.98 29.10 -44.36
C GLU A 277 21.50 28.72 -44.36
N SER A 278 21.03 27.98 -45.37
CA SER A 278 19.65 27.47 -45.44
C SER A 278 19.35 26.51 -44.29
N LEU A 279 20.24 25.54 -44.04
CA LEU A 279 20.11 24.59 -42.93
C LEU A 279 20.28 25.30 -41.58
N ARG A 280 21.30 26.16 -41.47
CA ARG A 280 21.55 27.03 -40.31
C ARG A 280 20.31 27.85 -39.92
N ASN A 281 19.62 28.47 -40.89
CA ASN A 281 18.40 29.24 -40.68
C ASN A 281 17.21 28.36 -40.21
N ARG A 282 17.08 27.13 -40.74
CA ARG A 282 16.06 26.17 -40.28
C ARG A 282 16.29 25.72 -38.84
N ILE A 283 17.54 25.44 -38.48
CA ILE A 283 17.95 25.08 -37.11
C ILE A 283 17.70 26.25 -36.15
N ASP A 284 18.12 27.48 -36.49
CA ASP A 284 17.83 28.68 -35.68
C ASP A 284 16.32 28.86 -35.47
N SER A 285 15.51 28.63 -36.52
CA SER A 285 14.04 28.76 -36.45
C SER A 285 13.42 27.67 -35.56
N ALA A 286 13.94 26.44 -35.63
CA ALA A 286 13.54 25.34 -34.76
C ALA A 286 13.88 25.61 -33.29
N ILE A 287 15.10 26.10 -32.99
CA ILE A 287 15.52 26.48 -31.64
C ILE A 287 14.64 27.61 -31.09
N ALA A 288 14.33 28.62 -31.92
CA ALA A 288 13.44 29.71 -31.53
C ALA A 288 12.01 29.22 -31.24
N GLN A 289 11.49 28.28 -32.03
CA GLN A 289 10.16 27.70 -31.81
C GLN A 289 10.13 26.82 -30.55
N ILE A 290 11.15 25.98 -30.31
CA ILE A 290 11.29 25.18 -29.08
C ILE A 290 11.25 26.09 -27.84
N ARG A 291 12.04 27.17 -27.84
CA ARG A 291 12.07 28.15 -26.73
C ARG A 291 10.77 28.97 -26.60
N THR A 292 9.93 29.01 -27.63
CA THR A 292 8.62 29.68 -27.61
C THR A 292 7.52 28.77 -27.06
N ASP A 293 7.49 27.51 -27.49
CA ASP A 293 6.45 26.54 -27.11
C ASP A 293 6.73 25.89 -25.74
N ASN A 294 8.01 25.76 -25.37
CA ASN A 294 8.44 25.29 -24.05
C ASN A 294 9.76 25.99 -23.63
N PRO A 295 9.68 27.18 -22.99
CA PRO A 295 10.84 27.96 -22.58
C PRO A 295 11.86 27.18 -21.74
N ASP A 296 11.38 26.28 -20.89
CA ASP A 296 12.21 25.50 -19.96
C ASP A 296 12.80 24.23 -20.57
N TYR A 297 12.44 23.85 -21.82
CA TYR A 297 12.82 22.57 -22.42
C TYR A 297 14.33 22.30 -22.36
N ILE A 298 15.13 23.27 -22.81
CA ILE A 298 16.59 23.16 -22.89
C ILE A 298 17.21 23.09 -21.48
N SER A 299 16.69 23.89 -20.54
CA SER A 299 17.12 23.84 -19.12
C SER A 299 16.80 22.49 -18.48
N ASN A 300 15.58 21.98 -18.67
CA ASN A 300 15.15 20.67 -18.17
C ASN A 300 15.96 19.52 -18.78
N LEU A 301 16.31 19.62 -20.06
CA LEU A 301 17.17 18.62 -20.72
C LEU A 301 18.60 18.63 -20.16
N TYR A 302 19.15 19.82 -19.90
CA TYR A 302 20.44 19.98 -19.23
C TYR A 302 20.41 19.44 -17.79
N GLN A 303 19.32 19.70 -17.04
CA GLN A 303 19.14 19.15 -15.70
C GLN A 303 19.06 17.62 -15.71
N LEU A 304 18.38 17.03 -16.71
CA LEU A 304 18.23 15.59 -16.85
C LEU A 304 19.56 14.87 -17.08
N TYR A 305 20.37 15.33 -18.03
CA TYR A 305 21.60 14.65 -18.45
C TYR A 305 22.88 15.17 -17.78
N VAL A 306 23.04 16.49 -17.69
CA VAL A 306 24.31 17.10 -17.28
C VAL A 306 24.33 17.43 -15.79
N ALA A 307 23.35 18.19 -15.29
CA ALA A 307 23.38 18.66 -13.90
C ALA A 307 23.06 17.56 -12.86
N SER A 308 22.22 16.59 -13.19
CA SER A 308 21.91 15.42 -12.34
C SER A 308 23.14 14.60 -11.93
N HIS A 309 24.23 14.69 -12.70
CA HIS A 309 25.51 14.05 -12.43
C HIS A 309 26.48 14.93 -11.64
N ASN A 310 26.28 16.25 -11.58
CA ASN A 310 27.10 17.18 -10.78
C ASN A 310 26.70 17.13 -9.29
N LYS A 311 27.20 16.13 -8.56
CA LYS A 311 26.85 15.90 -7.14
C LYS A 311 27.77 16.62 -6.14
N GLU A 312 28.83 17.28 -6.60
CA GLU A 312 29.85 17.89 -5.74
C GLU A 312 29.58 19.37 -5.45
N MET A 313 29.85 19.78 -4.20
CA MET A 313 29.68 21.16 -3.76
C MET A 313 30.71 22.05 -4.46
N SER A 314 30.28 23.20 -5.00
CA SER A 314 31.22 24.22 -5.45
C SER A 314 32.20 24.59 -4.32
N PRO A 315 33.50 24.75 -4.62
CA PRO A 315 34.53 24.93 -3.60
C PRO A 315 34.27 26.18 -2.74
N LEU A 316 34.54 26.05 -1.44
CA LEU A 316 34.50 27.19 -0.52
C LEU A 316 35.72 28.08 -0.75
N THR A 317 35.54 29.39 -0.88
CA THR A 317 36.65 30.35 -1.05
C THR A 317 37.53 30.42 0.21
N SER A 318 38.74 30.96 0.11
CA SER A 318 39.60 31.16 1.30
C SER A 318 38.91 31.97 2.41
N GLN A 319 38.14 33.00 2.06
CA GLN A 319 37.32 33.78 3.00
C GLN A 319 36.23 32.95 3.68
N GLU A 320 35.51 32.12 2.90
CA GLU A 320 34.45 31.23 3.41
C GLU A 320 35.01 30.14 4.33
N ARG A 321 36.16 29.54 3.98
CA ARG A 321 36.86 28.55 4.84
C ARG A 321 37.31 29.18 6.15
N GLU A 322 37.89 30.39 6.10
CA GLU A 322 38.30 31.12 7.31
C GLU A 322 37.08 31.51 8.16
N TYR A 323 35.97 31.88 7.53
CA TYR A 323 34.71 32.16 8.22
C TYR A 323 34.20 30.94 8.98
N LEU A 324 34.09 29.76 8.35
CA LEU A 324 33.64 28.54 9.02
C LEU A 324 34.62 28.07 10.11
N ALA A 325 35.93 28.22 9.90
CA ALA A 325 36.93 27.89 10.92
C ALA A 325 36.81 28.78 12.19
N LYS A 326 36.34 30.03 12.04
CA LYS A 326 36.02 30.93 13.16
C LYS A 326 34.65 30.68 13.78
N HIS A 327 33.71 30.08 13.03
CA HIS A 327 32.33 29.80 13.45
C HIS A 327 32.01 28.29 13.33
N PRO A 328 32.67 27.42 14.15
CA PRO A 328 32.44 25.97 14.11
C PRO A 328 31.05 25.55 14.60
N VAL A 329 30.34 26.47 15.28
CA VAL A 329 28.95 26.36 15.69
C VAL A 329 28.22 27.59 15.16
N LEU A 330 27.12 27.39 14.45
CA LEU A 330 26.25 28.45 13.91
C LEU A 330 24.85 28.33 14.51
N SER A 331 24.27 29.45 14.89
CA SER A 331 22.97 29.52 15.57
C SER A 331 21.82 29.69 14.57
N VAL A 332 20.79 28.84 14.70
CA VAL A 332 19.64 28.78 13.80
C VAL A 332 18.36 29.14 14.56
N ALA A 333 17.80 30.31 14.27
CA ALA A 333 16.51 30.75 14.77
C ALA A 333 15.38 29.90 14.18
N ILE A 334 14.58 29.31 15.05
CA ILE A 334 13.39 28.52 14.72
C ILE A 334 12.18 29.03 15.51
N VAL A 335 11.00 28.97 14.91
CA VAL A 335 9.77 29.49 15.52
C VAL A 335 8.97 28.33 16.11
N ARG A 336 8.51 28.48 17.36
CA ARG A 336 7.63 27.54 18.06
C ARG A 336 6.31 27.37 17.28
N HIS A 337 5.64 26.22 17.42
CA HIS A 337 4.35 25.92 16.79
C HIS A 337 4.36 25.96 15.24
N ALA A 338 5.46 25.47 14.66
CA ALA A 338 5.65 25.34 13.22
C ALA A 338 5.72 23.86 12.79
N GLU A 339 4.95 22.99 13.43
CA GLU A 339 4.91 21.55 13.14
C GLU A 339 4.46 21.30 11.68
N PRO A 340 5.01 20.28 10.97
CA PRO A 340 6.08 19.36 11.36
C PRO A 340 7.50 19.94 11.18
N PHE A 341 7.64 21.18 10.71
CA PHE A 341 8.94 21.78 10.39
C PHE A 341 9.80 22.00 11.64
N VAL A 342 9.17 22.34 12.75
CA VAL A 342 9.78 22.42 14.08
C VAL A 342 8.86 21.71 15.06
N VAL A 343 9.40 20.74 15.80
CA VAL A 343 8.70 19.94 16.81
C VAL A 343 9.53 19.94 18.09
N GLU A 344 8.95 20.38 19.19
CA GLU A 344 9.54 20.28 20.53
C GLU A 344 8.96 19.04 21.22
N LYS A 345 9.84 18.16 21.70
CA LYS A 345 9.46 16.91 22.38
C LYS A 345 9.31 17.14 23.89
N ASP A 346 8.62 16.23 24.56
CA ASP A 346 8.36 16.29 26.01
C ASP A 346 9.64 16.37 26.89
N ASP A 347 10.78 15.93 26.38
CA ASP A 347 12.10 16.01 27.03
C ASP A 347 12.84 17.35 26.79
N GLY A 348 12.20 18.30 26.09
CA GLY A 348 12.77 19.58 25.69
C GLY A 348 13.70 19.51 24.48
N THR A 349 13.84 18.35 23.82
CA THR A 349 14.66 18.24 22.60
C THR A 349 13.90 18.75 21.37
N ILE A 350 14.64 19.41 20.48
CA ILE A 350 14.14 19.99 19.24
C ILE A 350 14.38 19.03 18.07
N GLY A 351 13.30 18.73 17.33
CA GLY A 351 13.30 17.96 16.08
C GLY A 351 12.36 18.61 15.05
N GLY A 352 11.97 17.84 14.03
CA GLY A 352 11.21 18.35 12.90
C GLY A 352 12.07 18.50 11.65
N VAL A 353 11.41 18.77 10.52
CA VAL A 353 12.03 18.82 9.19
C VAL A 353 13.25 19.75 9.15
N ILE A 354 13.16 20.94 9.76
CA ILE A 354 14.18 21.98 9.65
C ILE A 354 15.43 21.61 10.49
N PRO A 355 15.33 21.22 11.77
CA PRO A 355 16.48 20.72 12.51
C PRO A 355 17.19 19.55 11.84
N ASP A 356 16.46 18.60 11.24
CA ASP A 356 17.07 17.43 10.61
C ASP A 356 17.72 17.78 9.26
N TYR A 357 17.12 18.69 8.49
CA TYR A 357 17.75 19.29 7.29
C TYR A 357 19.06 20.00 7.62
N TYR A 358 19.08 20.90 8.61
CA TYR A 358 20.30 21.62 8.99
C TYR A 358 21.38 20.68 9.56
N LYS A 359 21.02 19.61 10.28
CA LYS A 359 21.99 18.57 10.70
C LYS A 359 22.64 17.87 9.49
N ALA A 360 21.89 17.61 8.41
CA ALA A 360 22.45 17.06 7.18
C ALA A 360 23.36 18.07 6.47
N LEU A 361 22.98 19.34 6.43
CA LEU A 361 23.77 20.44 5.87
C LEU A 361 25.09 20.64 6.64
N GLY A 362 25.06 20.56 7.97
CA GLY A 362 26.23 20.73 8.84
C GLY A 362 27.31 19.68 8.60
N LYS A 363 26.92 18.43 8.29
CA LYS A 363 27.85 17.36 7.88
C LYS A 363 28.61 17.69 6.58
N LYS A 364 27.98 18.40 5.64
CA LYS A 364 28.62 18.83 4.37
C LYS A 364 29.57 20.01 4.59
N LEU A 365 29.20 20.93 5.48
CA LEU A 365 29.98 22.14 5.79
C LEU A 365 31.06 21.96 6.86
N GLY A 366 31.05 20.87 7.61
CA GLY A 366 31.99 20.63 8.72
C GLY A 366 31.68 21.46 9.98
N VAL A 367 30.45 21.93 10.14
CA VAL A 367 30.01 22.76 11.28
C VAL A 367 28.80 22.16 12.00
N THR A 368 28.60 22.58 13.25
CA THR A 368 27.41 22.24 14.03
C THR A 368 26.38 23.36 13.96
N PHE A 369 25.09 23.03 13.89
CA PHE A 369 24.00 23.99 13.97
C PHE A 369 23.28 23.85 15.31
N ASP A 370 23.25 24.93 16.09
CA ASP A 370 22.56 25.02 17.38
C ASP A 370 21.24 25.78 17.21
N PHE A 371 20.13 25.21 17.70
CA PHE A 371 18.80 25.74 17.43
C PHE A 371 18.30 26.65 18.56
N VAL A 372 17.89 27.88 18.21
CA VAL A 372 17.36 28.88 19.14
C VAL A 372 15.87 29.07 18.89
N VAL A 373 15.04 28.72 19.89
CA VAL A 373 13.58 28.78 19.79
C VAL A 373 13.06 30.19 20.10
N TYR A 374 12.20 30.70 19.21
CA TYR A 374 11.51 31.98 19.33
C TYR A 374 9.98 31.77 19.31
N GLU A 375 9.25 32.53 20.12
CA GLU A 375 7.78 32.47 20.21
C GLU A 375 7.08 33.09 18.99
N LYS A 376 7.73 34.08 18.35
CA LYS A 376 7.17 34.82 17.21
C LYS A 376 8.17 34.88 16.08
N THR A 377 7.65 34.91 14.85
CA THR A 377 8.45 35.07 13.64
C THR A 377 9.19 36.41 13.62
N GLN A 378 8.58 37.51 14.10
CA GLN A 378 9.27 38.80 14.17
C GLN A 378 10.46 38.76 15.14
N ASP A 379 10.29 38.19 16.34
CA ASP A 379 11.38 38.09 17.33
C ASP A 379 12.58 37.28 16.79
N ALA A 380 12.32 36.32 15.90
CA ALA A 380 13.34 35.54 15.19
C ALA A 380 14.01 36.35 14.06
N ILE A 381 13.23 37.10 13.26
CA ILE A 381 13.72 38.02 12.22
C ILE A 381 14.63 39.09 12.84
N ASP A 382 14.15 39.77 13.89
CA ASP A 382 14.88 40.83 14.61
C ASP A 382 16.19 40.30 15.21
N ALA A 383 16.21 39.05 15.66
CA ALA A 383 17.43 38.42 16.16
C ALA A 383 18.44 38.10 15.05
N VAL A 384 17.98 37.78 13.84
CA VAL A 384 18.87 37.46 12.72
C VAL A 384 19.39 38.73 12.04
N SER A 385 18.54 39.72 11.76
CA SER A 385 18.98 41.00 11.20
C SER A 385 20.02 41.69 12.08
N SER A 386 19.79 41.73 13.40
CA SER A 386 20.73 42.29 14.39
C SER A 386 21.99 41.44 14.68
N GLY A 387 22.15 40.28 14.05
CA GLY A 387 23.31 39.40 14.26
C GLY A 387 23.36 38.71 15.63
N LYS A 388 22.25 38.68 16.38
CA LYS A 388 22.11 37.91 17.63
C LYS A 388 21.97 36.40 17.36
N THR A 389 21.49 36.03 16.19
CA THR A 389 21.40 34.64 15.71
C THR A 389 21.82 34.61 14.24
N ASP A 390 22.57 33.60 13.82
CA ASP A 390 23.27 33.66 12.52
C ASP A 390 22.31 33.44 11.34
N ILE A 391 21.32 32.57 11.51
CA ILE A 391 20.45 32.06 10.45
C ILE A 391 18.99 32.02 10.91
N LEU A 392 18.06 32.48 10.09
CA LEU A 392 16.63 32.15 10.22
C LEU A 392 16.38 30.82 9.50
N GLY A 393 16.16 29.75 10.26
CA GLY A 393 16.11 28.39 9.73
C GLY A 393 14.84 28.04 8.96
N HIS A 394 13.81 28.88 8.95
CA HIS A 394 12.59 28.63 8.20
C HIS A 394 11.87 29.94 7.84
N TYR A 395 11.93 30.31 6.56
CA TYR A 395 11.37 31.52 6.00
C TYR A 395 10.53 31.19 4.76
N TYR A 396 9.30 31.69 4.73
CA TYR A 396 8.38 31.60 3.59
C TYR A 396 8.30 32.96 2.89
N GLY A 397 9.46 33.51 2.51
CA GLY A 397 9.54 34.79 1.81
C GLY A 397 10.07 34.66 0.39
N ASP A 398 10.10 35.80 -0.28
CA ASP A 398 10.90 36.10 -1.45
C ASP A 398 11.87 37.25 -1.11
N ILE A 399 12.72 37.63 -2.08
CA ILE A 399 13.76 38.65 -1.95
C ILE A 399 13.23 40.04 -1.55
N ILE A 400 11.99 40.41 -1.93
CA ILE A 400 11.36 41.70 -1.59
C ILE A 400 10.98 41.71 -0.10
N ILE A 401 10.52 40.57 0.40
CA ILE A 401 10.12 40.41 1.81
C ILE A 401 11.36 40.28 2.69
N ALA A 402 12.39 39.55 2.24
CA ALA A 402 13.69 39.50 2.89
C ALA A 402 14.31 40.90 3.00
N GLU A 403 14.25 41.72 1.94
CA GLU A 403 14.69 43.12 1.98
C GLU A 403 13.90 43.98 2.97
N ARG A 404 12.57 43.85 3.02
CA ARG A 404 11.73 44.56 4.00
C ARG A 404 12.10 44.20 5.44
N ASP A 405 12.49 42.94 5.67
CA ASP A 405 12.80 42.38 6.98
C ASP A 405 14.30 42.52 7.35
N ASP A 406 15.09 43.24 6.53
CA ASP A 406 16.54 43.50 6.63
C ASP A 406 17.43 42.25 6.62
N LEU A 407 17.08 41.31 5.73
CA LEU A 407 17.73 40.02 5.56
C LEU A 407 18.19 39.80 4.10
N TYR A 408 19.01 38.77 3.91
CA TYR A 408 19.13 38.04 2.65
C TYR A 408 18.54 36.65 2.81
N ASP A 409 17.64 36.25 1.91
CA ASP A 409 17.12 34.89 1.83
C ASP A 409 18.09 33.96 1.08
N THR A 410 18.12 32.68 1.49
CA THR A 410 18.89 31.65 0.78
C THR A 410 18.17 31.22 -0.50
N MET A 411 18.87 30.45 -1.32
CA MET A 411 18.21 29.58 -2.30
C MET A 411 17.13 28.73 -1.63
N GLU A 412 16.06 28.43 -2.37
CA GLU A 412 14.99 27.54 -1.93
C GLU A 412 15.53 26.10 -1.83
N TYR A 413 15.38 25.48 -0.65
CA TYR A 413 15.82 24.11 -0.40
C TYR A 413 14.67 23.11 -0.25
N GLY A 414 13.43 23.56 -0.41
CA GLY A 414 12.26 22.69 -0.48
C GLY A 414 11.02 23.44 -0.92
N SER A 415 10.24 22.85 -1.81
CA SER A 415 8.94 23.39 -2.25
C SER A 415 7.82 22.42 -1.91
N THR A 416 6.63 22.95 -1.68
CA THR A 416 5.45 22.13 -1.42
C THR A 416 4.20 22.83 -1.95
N GLU A 417 3.41 22.08 -2.73
CA GLU A 417 2.05 22.50 -3.11
C GLU A 417 1.19 22.74 -1.87
N CYS A 418 0.16 23.56 -1.98
CA CYS A 418 -0.81 23.75 -0.92
C CYS A 418 -1.95 22.72 -0.99
N ALA A 419 -2.49 22.42 0.17
CA ALA A 419 -3.70 21.65 0.35
C ALA A 419 -4.80 22.53 0.97
N ARG A 420 -6.01 22.34 0.48
CA ARG A 420 -7.25 22.87 1.07
C ARG A 420 -8.00 21.77 1.81
N LEU A 421 -8.37 22.04 3.05
CA LEU A 421 -9.30 21.23 3.83
C LEU A 421 -10.66 21.93 3.92
N THR A 422 -11.76 21.20 3.71
CA THR A 422 -13.14 21.66 3.99
C THR A 422 -13.91 20.61 4.78
N ARG A 423 -15.01 20.96 5.45
CA ARG A 423 -15.89 19.93 6.06
C ARG A 423 -16.55 19.09 4.95
N SER A 424 -16.67 17.76 5.08
CA SER A 424 -17.20 16.87 4.01
C SER A 424 -18.65 17.17 3.60
N ASN A 425 -19.40 17.93 4.41
CA ASN A 425 -20.76 18.39 4.10
C ASN A 425 -20.81 19.81 3.50
N PHE A 426 -19.66 20.44 3.24
CA PHE A 426 -19.56 21.76 2.67
C PHE A 426 -19.83 21.73 1.15
N ASN A 427 -21.01 22.22 0.78
CA ASN A 427 -21.47 22.31 -0.61
C ASN A 427 -21.68 23.77 -1.07
N GLY A 428 -21.13 24.75 -0.34
CA GLY A 428 -21.30 26.19 -0.63
C GLY A 428 -20.21 26.73 -1.56
N LYS A 429 -20.38 27.97 -2.04
CA LYS A 429 -19.22 28.74 -2.52
C LYS A 429 -18.41 29.18 -1.29
N MET A 430 -17.11 28.93 -1.31
CA MET A 430 -16.17 29.35 -0.27
C MET A 430 -16.12 30.89 -0.18
N GLN A 431 -16.18 31.44 1.03
CA GLN A 431 -16.06 32.88 1.30
C GLN A 431 -14.93 33.19 2.29
N THR A 432 -14.57 32.21 3.14
CA THR A 432 -13.57 32.37 4.20
C THR A 432 -12.59 31.20 4.22
N ALA A 433 -11.30 31.49 4.40
CA ALA A 433 -10.27 30.45 4.55
C ALA A 433 -9.31 30.77 5.70
N ALA A 434 -9.12 29.81 6.61
CA ALA A 434 -8.09 29.89 7.64
C ALA A 434 -6.70 29.58 7.07
N VAL A 435 -5.75 30.47 7.34
CA VAL A 435 -4.34 30.36 6.96
C VAL A 435 -3.44 30.71 8.16
N THR A 436 -2.18 30.28 8.16
CA THR A 436 -1.27 30.68 9.24
C THR A 436 -0.84 32.14 9.08
N ASN A 437 -0.57 32.84 10.19
CA ASN A 437 0.00 34.19 10.18
C ASN A 437 1.25 34.31 9.31
N ARG A 438 2.05 33.23 9.21
CA ARG A 438 3.32 33.18 8.46
C ARG A 438 3.13 33.05 6.94
N THR A 439 2.03 32.46 6.49
CA THR A 439 1.76 32.17 5.07
C THR A 439 0.66 33.05 4.47
N ALA A 440 -0.03 33.85 5.30
CA ALA A 440 -1.21 34.61 4.91
C ALA A 440 -1.00 35.56 3.72
N TYR A 441 0.15 36.22 3.63
CA TYR A 441 0.43 37.16 2.53
C TYR A 441 0.74 36.45 1.21
N LEU A 442 1.56 35.39 1.20
CA LEU A 442 1.81 34.57 0.01
C LEU A 442 0.51 33.99 -0.54
N LEU A 443 -0.31 33.45 0.36
CA LEU A 443 -1.59 32.84 0.00
C LEU A 443 -2.64 33.88 -0.41
N ALA A 444 -2.53 35.15 0.00
CA ALA A 444 -3.44 36.21 -0.43
C ALA A 444 -3.30 36.57 -1.93
N GLU A 445 -2.12 36.35 -2.52
CA GLU A 445 -1.87 36.61 -3.94
C GLU A 445 -2.19 35.39 -4.83
N GLN A 446 -2.09 34.18 -4.28
CA GLN A 446 -2.26 32.92 -5.01
C GLN A 446 -3.69 32.31 -4.91
N ILE A 447 -4.50 32.74 -3.94
CA ILE A 447 -5.90 32.26 -3.74
C ILE A 447 -6.89 33.22 -4.43
N GLU A 448 -8.08 32.72 -4.82
CA GLU A 448 -9.11 33.54 -5.49
C GLU A 448 -9.44 34.82 -4.69
N ALA A 449 -9.36 35.98 -5.34
CA ALA A 449 -9.39 37.29 -4.70
C ALA A 449 -10.71 37.67 -3.99
N ASP A 450 -11.77 36.86 -4.11
CA ASP A 450 -13.03 37.06 -3.39
C ASP A 450 -13.17 36.19 -2.12
N ILE A 451 -12.12 35.44 -1.77
CA ILE A 451 -12.03 34.69 -0.50
C ILE A 451 -11.36 35.56 0.57
N LYS A 452 -12.04 35.76 1.69
CA LYS A 452 -11.48 36.43 2.87
C LYS A 452 -10.56 35.46 3.61
N LEU A 453 -9.26 35.76 3.66
CA LEU A 453 -8.32 35.02 4.50
C LEU A 453 -8.43 35.46 5.98
N GLU A 454 -8.45 34.49 6.88
CA GLU A 454 -8.39 34.70 8.34
C GLU A 454 -7.13 34.03 8.90
N THR A 455 -6.38 34.77 9.72
CA THR A 455 -5.02 34.39 10.10
C THR A 455 -4.96 33.81 11.51
N TYR A 456 -4.35 32.63 11.64
CA TYR A 456 -4.23 31.89 12.91
C TYR A 456 -2.75 31.62 13.26
N PRO A 457 -2.39 31.42 14.54
CA PRO A 457 -1.00 31.27 14.95
C PRO A 457 -0.31 30.02 14.38
N ASN A 458 -1.04 28.91 14.20
CA ASN A 458 -0.53 27.62 13.73
C ASN A 458 -1.61 26.82 12.99
N LEU A 459 -1.22 25.70 12.36
CA LEU A 459 -2.13 24.84 11.58
C LEU A 459 -3.23 24.21 12.43
N GLU A 460 -2.94 23.85 13.68
CA GLU A 460 -3.94 23.33 14.63
C GLU A 460 -5.05 24.37 14.91
N ALA A 461 -4.70 25.64 15.09
CA ALA A 461 -5.68 26.70 15.29
C ALA A 461 -6.55 26.94 14.04
N CYS A 462 -5.97 26.86 12.83
CA CYS A 462 -6.74 26.85 11.57
C CYS A 462 -7.74 25.68 11.52
N TYR A 463 -7.28 24.48 11.88
CA TYR A 463 -8.08 23.26 11.88
C TYR A 463 -9.24 23.34 12.87
N GLN A 464 -8.99 23.81 14.09
CA GLN A 464 -10.04 23.99 15.09
C GLN A 464 -11.08 25.05 14.66
N ALA A 465 -10.66 26.11 13.96
CA ALA A 465 -11.59 27.08 13.37
C ALA A 465 -12.46 26.45 12.26
N LEU A 466 -11.86 25.63 11.39
CA LEU A 466 -12.59 24.85 10.39
C LEU A 466 -13.59 23.88 11.03
N MET A 467 -13.23 23.22 12.13
CA MET A 467 -14.12 22.25 12.79
C MET A 467 -15.25 22.91 13.59
N ARG A 468 -15.02 24.10 14.16
CA ARG A 468 -16.09 24.90 14.80
C ARG A 468 -17.10 25.49 13.81
N GLY A 469 -16.71 25.67 12.54
CA GLY A 469 -17.52 26.34 11.54
C GLY A 469 -17.26 27.85 11.43
N ASP A 470 -16.18 28.35 12.02
CA ASP A 470 -15.80 29.77 11.98
C ASP A 470 -15.37 30.20 10.57
N VAL A 471 -14.79 29.26 9.80
CA VAL A 471 -14.37 29.42 8.40
C VAL A 471 -14.94 28.32 7.50
N ASP A 472 -14.99 28.52 6.19
CA ASP A 472 -15.44 27.51 5.21
C ASP A 472 -14.35 26.47 4.91
N ALA A 473 -13.10 26.92 4.86
CA ALA A 473 -11.94 26.12 4.52
C ALA A 473 -10.71 26.46 5.38
N MET A 474 -9.70 25.60 5.31
CA MET A 474 -8.33 25.86 5.75
C MET A 474 -7.39 25.63 4.57
N VAL A 475 -6.35 26.45 4.42
CA VAL A 475 -5.28 26.27 3.43
C VAL A 475 -3.90 26.30 4.10
N GLY A 476 -3.03 25.38 3.71
CA GLY A 476 -1.64 25.30 4.17
C GLY A 476 -0.81 24.38 3.27
N SER A 477 0.50 24.29 3.53
CA SER A 477 1.41 23.39 2.81
C SER A 477 0.95 21.93 2.86
N MET A 478 1.17 21.17 1.79
CA MET A 478 0.86 19.73 1.76
C MET A 478 1.56 18.98 2.89
N THR A 479 2.82 19.32 3.17
CA THR A 479 3.60 18.79 4.29
C THR A 479 2.91 19.03 5.64
N GLY A 480 2.47 20.26 5.91
CA GLY A 480 1.79 20.62 7.15
C GLY A 480 0.39 20.00 7.27
N VAL A 481 -0.37 19.97 6.18
CA VAL A 481 -1.70 19.35 6.11
C VAL A 481 -1.63 17.83 6.25
N THR A 482 -0.62 17.18 5.67
CA THR A 482 -0.37 15.72 5.82
C THR A 482 -0.03 15.37 7.26
N TRP A 483 0.85 16.14 7.91
CA TRP A 483 1.13 15.96 9.34
C TRP A 483 -0.13 16.13 10.19
N LEU A 484 -0.92 17.18 9.95
CA LEU A 484 -2.19 17.43 10.65
C LEU A 484 -3.20 16.28 10.45
N ILE A 485 -3.31 15.74 9.22
CA ILE A 485 -4.11 14.56 8.90
C ILE A 485 -3.66 13.34 9.71
N ASN A 486 -2.37 13.19 9.98
CA ASN A 486 -1.83 12.08 10.76
C ASN A 486 -2.07 12.27 12.28
N GLN A 487 -2.19 13.50 12.78
CA GLN A 487 -2.54 13.78 14.18
C GLN A 487 -4.03 13.59 14.50
N HIS A 488 -4.92 13.71 13.50
CA HIS A 488 -6.38 13.71 13.71
C HIS A 488 -7.09 12.58 12.98
N THR A 489 -8.05 11.93 13.63
CA THR A 489 -8.99 11.03 12.96
C THR A 489 -9.91 11.84 12.02
N MET A 490 -9.53 11.97 10.73
CA MET A 490 -10.15 12.84 9.71
C MET A 490 -11.60 12.46 9.28
N ARG A 491 -12.50 12.20 10.23
CA ARG A 491 -13.92 11.96 9.96
C ARG A 491 -14.64 13.29 9.72
N GLY A 492 -15.18 13.46 8.51
CA GLY A 492 -15.99 14.63 8.16
C GLY A 492 -15.20 15.81 7.61
N ILE A 493 -13.97 15.59 7.11
CA ILE A 493 -13.19 16.55 6.33
C ILE A 493 -12.99 16.03 4.89
N SER A 494 -12.83 16.93 3.93
CA SER A 494 -12.47 16.68 2.54
C SER A 494 -11.16 17.42 2.21
N LEU A 495 -10.26 16.74 1.49
CA LEU A 495 -8.97 17.26 1.05
C LEU A 495 -9.05 17.63 -0.44
N SER A 496 -8.42 18.73 -0.84
CA SER A 496 -8.18 19.09 -2.24
C SER A 496 -6.78 19.65 -2.40
N ILE A 497 -6.03 19.16 -3.38
CA ILE A 497 -4.72 19.69 -3.75
C ILE A 497 -4.90 20.99 -4.54
N LEU A 498 -4.03 21.98 -4.32
CA LEU A 498 -3.97 23.23 -5.07
C LEU A 498 -2.59 23.30 -5.78
N PRO A 499 -2.43 22.66 -6.95
CA PRO A 499 -1.11 22.50 -7.59
C PRO A 499 -0.52 23.84 -8.10
N GLU A 500 -1.36 24.83 -8.37
CA GLU A 500 -0.95 26.19 -8.77
C GLU A 500 -0.51 27.07 -7.59
N VAL A 501 -0.68 26.59 -6.35
CA VAL A 501 -0.41 27.35 -5.11
C VAL A 501 0.74 26.68 -4.36
N THR A 502 1.93 27.29 -4.37
CA THR A 502 3.15 26.69 -3.81
C THR A 502 3.77 27.54 -2.71
N LEU A 503 4.39 26.87 -1.73
CA LEU A 503 5.13 27.49 -0.63
C LEU A 503 6.59 27.04 -0.67
N GLY A 504 7.45 27.94 -1.16
CA GLY A 504 8.89 27.76 -1.19
C GLY A 504 9.54 27.98 0.17
N THR A 505 10.33 27.01 0.62
CA THR A 505 11.02 27.01 1.92
C THR A 505 12.45 27.50 1.75
N ARG A 506 12.76 28.63 2.38
CA ARG A 506 14.09 29.26 2.39
C ARG A 506 14.60 29.40 3.82
N GLY A 507 15.90 29.63 3.97
CA GLY A 507 16.49 30.22 5.16
C GLY A 507 16.73 31.72 4.92
N ALA A 508 17.23 32.43 5.91
CA ALA A 508 17.73 33.79 5.72
C ALA A 508 18.89 34.11 6.68
N VAL A 509 19.68 35.14 6.37
CA VAL A 509 20.80 35.65 7.20
C VAL A 509 20.76 37.18 7.25
N SER A 510 21.49 37.79 8.18
CA SER A 510 21.67 39.26 8.22
C SER A 510 22.26 39.78 6.89
N ARG A 511 21.83 40.98 6.47
CA ARG A 511 22.43 41.68 5.32
C ARG A 511 23.92 41.99 5.49
N ASP A 512 24.41 42.09 6.73
CA ASP A 512 25.83 42.27 7.02
C ASP A 512 26.67 40.98 6.83
N ASN A 513 26.04 39.81 6.57
CA ASN A 513 26.71 38.51 6.51
C ASN A 513 26.49 37.77 5.18
N SER A 514 26.87 38.42 4.07
CA SER A 514 26.88 37.79 2.73
C SER A 514 27.82 36.58 2.62
N THR A 515 28.87 36.50 3.45
CA THR A 515 29.77 35.32 3.46
C THR A 515 29.02 34.06 3.86
N LEU A 516 28.23 34.11 4.95
CA LEU A 516 27.42 32.97 5.36
C LEU A 516 26.32 32.63 4.33
N LEU A 517 25.72 33.64 3.69
CA LEU A 517 24.76 33.42 2.59
C LEU A 517 25.36 32.55 1.47
N PHE A 518 26.55 32.91 0.97
CA PHE A 518 27.19 32.17 -0.12
C PHE A 518 27.59 30.75 0.28
N VAL A 519 28.07 30.56 1.51
CA VAL A 519 28.35 29.21 2.06
C VAL A 519 27.08 28.35 2.11
N LEU A 520 25.99 28.89 2.64
CA LEU A 520 24.72 28.18 2.72
C LEU A 520 24.19 27.84 1.33
N ASN A 521 24.21 28.78 0.38
CA ASN A 521 23.75 28.54 -0.99
C ASN A 521 24.55 27.45 -1.71
N LYS A 522 25.88 27.42 -1.55
CA LYS A 522 26.72 26.32 -2.10
C LYS A 522 26.33 24.97 -1.52
N ALA A 523 26.10 24.88 -0.21
CA ALA A 523 25.70 23.64 0.44
C ALA A 523 24.25 23.23 0.11
N ILE A 524 23.34 24.20 -0.03
CA ILE A 524 21.94 24.02 -0.44
C ILE A 524 21.87 23.43 -1.85
N ALA A 525 22.64 23.98 -2.81
CA ALA A 525 22.66 23.54 -4.19
C ALA A 525 22.97 22.04 -4.35
N VAL A 526 23.72 21.45 -3.41
CA VAL A 526 24.01 20.00 -3.36
C VAL A 526 23.40 19.29 -2.16
N SER A 527 22.42 19.90 -1.48
CA SER A 527 21.68 19.27 -0.37
C SER A 527 20.65 18.25 -0.88
N GLY A 528 20.14 18.44 -2.09
CA GLY A 528 19.34 17.45 -2.82
C GLY A 528 18.16 16.90 -2.01
N GLY A 529 18.01 15.58 -2.01
CA GLY A 529 16.90 14.88 -1.34
C GLY A 529 16.83 15.04 0.19
N SER A 530 17.81 15.64 0.87
CA SER A 530 17.83 15.75 2.34
C SER A 530 16.60 16.45 2.92
N MET A 531 16.04 17.43 2.22
CA MET A 531 14.78 18.06 2.64
C MET A 531 13.59 17.10 2.51
N ASN A 532 13.52 16.32 1.43
CA ASN A 532 12.47 15.33 1.21
C ASN A 532 12.55 14.17 2.21
N GLU A 533 13.76 13.71 2.54
CA GLU A 533 14.01 12.72 3.60
C GLU A 533 13.50 13.23 4.95
N ALA A 534 13.91 14.45 5.35
CA ALA A 534 13.46 15.07 6.59
C ALA A 534 11.93 15.30 6.64
N VAL A 535 11.30 15.61 5.51
CA VAL A 535 9.83 15.70 5.36
C VAL A 535 9.17 14.33 5.56
N ILE A 536 9.70 13.27 4.93
CA ILE A 536 9.15 11.91 5.09
C ILE A 536 9.22 11.47 6.54
N GLU A 537 10.37 11.64 7.20
CA GLU A 537 10.58 11.22 8.59
C GLU A 537 9.69 11.96 9.61
N ASN A 538 9.40 13.25 9.39
CA ASN A 538 8.71 14.10 10.37
C ASN A 538 7.23 14.40 10.04
N ALA A 539 6.78 14.30 8.79
CA ALA A 539 5.41 14.58 8.38
C ALA A 539 4.57 13.32 8.09
N ILE A 540 5.21 12.24 7.64
CA ILE A 540 4.56 10.99 7.27
C ILE A 540 4.90 9.94 8.33
N ASP A 541 4.28 10.07 9.51
CA ASP A 541 4.55 9.16 10.63
C ASP A 541 4.16 7.71 10.27
N SER A 542 5.17 6.87 10.11
CA SER A 542 5.01 5.44 9.82
C SER A 542 4.53 4.64 11.04
N LYS A 543 4.51 5.23 12.24
CA LYS A 543 4.00 4.62 13.47
C LYS A 543 2.49 4.80 13.60
N THR A 544 1.76 4.28 12.63
CA THR A 544 0.35 3.96 12.85
C THR A 544 0.26 2.83 13.87
N ASP A 545 0.15 3.23 15.13
CA ASP A 545 0.00 2.27 16.23
C ASP A 545 -1.26 1.43 16.00
N LEU A 546 -1.23 0.15 16.42
CA LEU A 546 -2.23 -0.83 15.96
C LEU A 546 -3.66 -0.44 16.41
N LEU A 547 -3.76 0.33 17.50
CA LEU A 547 -4.99 0.98 17.98
C LEU A 547 -5.52 2.04 17.00
N THR A 548 -4.69 2.97 16.55
CA THR A 548 -5.05 4.03 15.59
C THR A 548 -5.48 3.43 14.25
N ALA A 549 -4.81 2.36 13.80
CA ALA A 549 -5.21 1.61 12.61
C ALA A 549 -6.60 0.94 12.76
N LEU A 550 -6.93 0.44 13.95
CA LEU A 550 -8.25 -0.13 14.26
C LEU A 550 -9.36 0.93 14.36
N GLU A 551 -9.08 2.11 14.92
CA GLU A 551 -10.05 3.22 15.02
C GLU A 551 -10.39 3.85 13.66
N ASN A 552 -9.44 3.83 12.73
CA ASN A 552 -9.60 4.32 11.36
C ASN A 552 -10.28 3.31 10.41
N LEU A 553 -10.57 2.07 10.85
CA LEU A 553 -11.33 1.13 10.02
C LEU A 553 -12.73 1.68 9.70
N PRO A 554 -13.18 1.63 8.42
CA PRO A 554 -14.54 2.03 8.05
C PRO A 554 -15.58 1.28 8.88
N LEU A 555 -16.63 1.96 9.32
CA LEU A 555 -17.68 1.37 10.17
C LEU A 555 -18.31 0.09 9.58
N GLY A 556 -18.44 0.02 8.26
CA GLY A 556 -18.92 -1.20 7.58
C GLY A 556 -17.96 -2.39 7.72
N PHE A 557 -16.66 -2.14 7.81
CA PHE A 557 -15.63 -3.17 7.97
C PHE A 557 -15.65 -3.74 9.40
N THR A 558 -15.76 -2.87 10.42
CA THR A 558 -15.86 -3.31 11.83
C THR A 558 -17.14 -4.10 12.09
N VAL A 559 -18.28 -3.64 11.55
CA VAL A 559 -19.56 -4.38 11.58
C VAL A 559 -19.46 -5.72 10.85
N GLY A 560 -18.77 -5.76 9.69
CA GLY A 560 -18.54 -7.00 8.93
C GLY A 560 -17.75 -8.04 9.73
N ILE A 561 -16.63 -7.63 10.36
CA ILE A 561 -15.82 -8.51 11.22
C ILE A 561 -16.66 -9.04 12.39
N GLY A 562 -17.43 -8.15 13.06
CA GLY A 562 -18.32 -8.54 14.15
C GLY A 562 -19.37 -9.57 13.72
N ALA A 563 -19.99 -9.41 12.55
CA ALA A 563 -20.96 -10.36 12.01
C ALA A 563 -20.33 -11.73 11.69
N VAL A 564 -19.12 -11.76 11.12
CA VAL A 564 -18.39 -13.02 10.86
C VAL A 564 -18.03 -13.74 12.15
N LEU A 565 -17.54 -13.04 13.16
CA LEU A 565 -17.24 -13.61 14.48
C LEU A 565 -18.52 -14.16 15.16
N MET A 566 -19.63 -13.43 15.06
CA MET A 566 -20.92 -13.89 15.59
C MET A 566 -21.41 -15.17 14.87
N LEU A 567 -21.26 -15.26 13.54
CA LEU A 567 -21.58 -16.47 12.78
C LEU A 567 -20.68 -17.66 13.16
N LEU A 568 -19.38 -17.44 13.37
CA LEU A 568 -18.46 -18.48 13.84
C LEU A 568 -18.85 -19.01 15.23
N VAL A 569 -19.22 -18.13 16.16
CA VAL A 569 -19.72 -18.51 17.49
C VAL A 569 -21.03 -19.31 17.40
N ILE A 570 -21.97 -18.88 16.56
CA ILE A 570 -23.23 -19.63 16.32
C ILE A 570 -22.95 -21.02 15.74
N MET A 571 -22.07 -21.12 14.73
CA MET A 571 -21.69 -22.42 14.14
C MET A 571 -21.01 -23.33 15.15
N LEU A 572 -20.14 -22.80 16.01
CA LEU A 572 -19.50 -23.57 17.09
C LEU A 572 -20.53 -24.09 18.10
N ILE A 573 -21.47 -23.25 18.54
CA ILE A 573 -22.56 -23.66 19.45
C ILE A 573 -23.41 -24.76 18.81
N VAL A 574 -23.79 -24.62 17.53
CA VAL A 574 -24.56 -25.63 16.80
C VAL A 574 -23.79 -26.96 16.70
N ALA A 575 -22.49 -26.91 16.36
CA ALA A 575 -21.64 -28.11 16.28
C ALA A 575 -21.55 -28.84 17.63
N LEU A 576 -21.34 -28.10 18.73
CA LEU A 576 -21.31 -28.67 20.09
C LEU A 576 -22.65 -29.32 20.48
N VAL A 577 -23.78 -28.69 20.14
CA VAL A 577 -25.12 -29.27 20.40
C VAL A 577 -25.35 -30.55 19.59
N LEU A 578 -24.91 -30.61 18.34
CA LEU A 578 -25.04 -31.82 17.50
C LEU A 578 -24.17 -32.97 18.04
N LEU A 579 -22.93 -32.70 18.44
CA LEU A 579 -22.03 -33.68 19.07
C LEU A 579 -22.58 -34.20 20.42
N ALA A 580 -23.22 -33.32 21.21
CA ALA A 580 -23.86 -33.68 22.47
C ALA A 580 -25.13 -34.54 22.30
N ARG A 581 -25.78 -34.51 21.13
CA ARG A 581 -26.93 -35.38 20.80
C ARG A 581 -26.46 -36.77 20.38
N SER A 582 -25.55 -36.86 19.41
CA SER A 582 -25.08 -38.15 18.87
C SER A 582 -24.39 -39.03 19.93
N SER A 583 -23.67 -38.42 20.87
CA SER A 583 -23.05 -39.11 22.00
C SER A 583 -24.08 -39.73 22.96
N ARG A 584 -25.23 -39.07 23.21
CA ARG A 584 -26.33 -39.61 24.03
C ARG A 584 -27.01 -40.81 23.37
N GLU A 585 -27.26 -40.73 22.06
CA GLU A 585 -27.88 -41.82 21.30
C GLU A 585 -27.01 -43.09 21.30
N ARG A 586 -25.69 -42.92 21.14
CA ARG A 586 -24.74 -44.04 21.17
C ARG A 586 -24.66 -44.72 22.54
N LEU A 587 -24.72 -43.95 23.63
CA LEU A 587 -24.80 -44.49 24.99
C LEU A 587 -26.12 -45.23 25.28
N ALA A 588 -27.24 -44.75 24.71
CA ALA A 588 -28.54 -45.40 24.87
C ALA A 588 -28.62 -46.76 24.15
N LEU A 589 -27.92 -46.93 23.02
CA LEU A 589 -27.83 -48.19 22.29
C LEU A 589 -26.99 -49.23 23.05
N LEU A 590 -25.78 -48.87 23.48
CA LEU A 590 -24.88 -49.76 24.23
C LEU A 590 -25.50 -50.30 25.53
N ASN A 591 -26.29 -49.47 26.23
CA ASN A 591 -27.02 -49.91 27.43
C ASN A 591 -28.16 -50.91 27.15
N ARG A 592 -28.71 -50.97 25.93
CA ARG A 592 -29.72 -51.98 25.57
C ARG A 592 -29.09 -53.35 25.32
N GLU A 593 -27.92 -53.38 24.69
CA GLU A 593 -27.22 -54.62 24.35
C GLU A 593 -26.70 -55.38 25.58
N MET A 594 -26.40 -54.69 26.69
CA MET A 594 -25.92 -55.33 27.93
C MET A 594 -27.01 -55.95 28.83
N ASN A 595 -28.30 -55.74 28.53
CA ASN A 595 -29.40 -56.11 29.44
C ASN A 595 -30.03 -57.50 29.19
N VAL A 596 -29.55 -58.22 28.17
CA VAL A 596 -30.10 -59.53 27.76
C VAL A 596 -28.96 -60.56 27.71
N ASP A 597 -29.23 -61.77 28.17
CA ASP A 597 -28.33 -62.92 28.00
C ASP A 597 -28.33 -63.36 26.52
N SER A 598 -27.16 -63.35 25.89
CA SER A 598 -27.02 -63.57 24.44
C SER A 598 -27.36 -65.00 23.99
N LEU A 599 -27.33 -65.98 24.90
CA LEU A 599 -27.65 -67.37 24.59
C LEU A 599 -29.14 -67.67 24.70
N THR A 600 -29.75 -67.32 25.84
CA THR A 600 -31.13 -67.70 26.19
C THR A 600 -32.16 -66.61 25.91
N GLY A 601 -31.70 -65.39 25.68
CA GLY A 601 -32.57 -64.21 25.54
C GLY A 601 -33.28 -63.80 26.83
N ALA A 602 -32.96 -64.39 27.99
CA ALA A 602 -33.42 -63.95 29.32
C ALA A 602 -32.80 -62.59 29.70
N GLY A 603 -33.23 -61.97 30.80
CA GLY A 603 -32.53 -60.81 31.36
C GLY A 603 -31.10 -61.19 31.78
N SER A 604 -30.11 -60.34 31.51
CA SER A 604 -28.74 -60.59 31.97
C SER A 604 -28.62 -60.46 33.49
N ARG A 605 -27.64 -61.11 34.12
CA ARG A 605 -27.36 -60.96 35.57
C ARG A 605 -27.27 -59.50 36.00
N ARG A 606 -26.66 -58.64 35.17
CA ARG A 606 -26.58 -57.18 35.42
C ARG A 606 -27.96 -56.53 35.45
N PHE A 607 -28.78 -56.76 34.42
CA PHE A 607 -30.15 -56.26 34.38
C PHE A 607 -30.97 -56.77 35.57
N GLY A 608 -30.79 -58.04 35.96
CA GLY A 608 -31.38 -58.61 37.16
C GLY A 608 -30.99 -57.88 38.43
N THR A 609 -29.70 -57.60 38.66
CA THR A 609 -29.23 -56.84 39.82
C THR A 609 -29.85 -55.45 39.89
N GLU A 610 -29.90 -54.73 38.76
CA GLU A 610 -30.51 -53.39 38.68
C GLU A 610 -32.04 -53.45 38.93
N LEU A 611 -32.73 -54.45 38.38
CA LEU A 611 -34.18 -54.65 38.55
C LEU A 611 -34.55 -55.06 39.99
N LEU A 612 -33.84 -56.01 40.59
CA LEU A 612 -34.05 -56.45 41.97
C LEU A 612 -33.79 -55.30 42.96
N GLY A 613 -32.73 -54.52 42.75
CA GLY A 613 -32.44 -53.34 43.57
C GLY A 613 -33.54 -52.28 43.49
N ARG A 614 -34.12 -52.08 42.30
CA ARG A 614 -35.29 -51.20 42.13
C ARG A 614 -36.52 -51.73 42.85
N GLU A 615 -36.85 -53.01 42.72
CA GLU A 615 -38.03 -53.58 43.38
C GLU A 615 -37.89 -53.62 44.92
N LEU A 616 -36.67 -53.79 45.45
CA LEU A 616 -36.39 -53.61 46.89
C LEU A 616 -36.69 -52.17 47.36
N LEU A 617 -36.32 -51.15 46.59
CA LEU A 617 -36.66 -49.76 46.89
C LEU A 617 -38.18 -49.50 46.84
N LEU A 618 -38.90 -50.16 45.94
CA LEU A 618 -40.37 -50.08 45.87
C LEU A 618 -41.02 -50.79 47.07
N PHE A 619 -40.56 -51.99 47.43
CA PHE A 619 -41.00 -52.72 48.62
C PHE A 619 -40.81 -51.88 49.89
N ARG A 620 -39.60 -51.34 50.12
CA ARG A 620 -39.31 -50.49 51.29
C ARG A 620 -40.13 -49.19 51.35
N ARG A 621 -40.72 -48.76 50.23
CA ARG A 621 -41.55 -47.55 50.14
C ARG A 621 -43.06 -47.82 50.25
N TYR A 622 -43.52 -48.99 49.81
CA TYR A 622 -44.94 -49.28 49.62
C TYR A 622 -45.45 -50.57 50.29
N GLY A 623 -44.57 -51.42 50.86
CA GLY A 623 -44.94 -52.66 51.55
C GLY A 623 -45.23 -53.86 50.65
N ASP A 624 -45.75 -53.64 49.43
CA ASP A 624 -46.04 -54.72 48.48
C ASP A 624 -44.79 -55.16 47.71
N GLY A 625 -44.09 -56.18 48.23
CA GLY A 625 -42.88 -56.73 47.64
C GLY A 625 -43.13 -57.84 46.60
N PRO A 626 -42.22 -58.03 45.62
CA PRO A 626 -42.24 -59.20 44.74
C PRO A 626 -41.87 -60.50 45.48
N MET A 627 -42.24 -61.62 44.89
CA MET A 627 -41.59 -62.91 45.15
C MET A 627 -40.36 -63.05 44.25
N LEU A 628 -39.24 -63.48 44.84
CA LEU A 628 -38.03 -63.90 44.13
C LEU A 628 -37.99 -65.43 44.15
N ALA A 629 -37.63 -66.07 43.03
CA ALA A 629 -37.39 -67.50 42.99
C ALA A 629 -36.09 -67.81 42.22
N MET A 630 -35.16 -68.50 42.87
CA MET A 630 -33.97 -69.06 42.24
C MET A 630 -34.32 -70.44 41.68
N LEU A 631 -33.97 -70.70 40.44
CA LEU A 631 -34.25 -71.93 39.69
C LEU A 631 -32.93 -72.52 39.22
N ASP A 632 -32.80 -73.84 39.33
CA ASP A 632 -31.65 -74.61 38.87
C ASP A 632 -32.15 -75.84 38.09
N ILE A 633 -31.44 -76.23 37.04
CA ILE A 633 -31.82 -77.34 36.16
C ILE A 633 -31.22 -78.64 36.70
N ASP A 634 -32.09 -79.56 37.12
CA ASP A 634 -31.67 -80.79 37.79
C ASP A 634 -30.75 -81.63 36.88
N HIS A 635 -29.59 -82.01 37.41
CA HIS A 635 -28.55 -82.78 36.73
C HIS A 635 -28.02 -82.16 35.42
N PHE A 636 -28.13 -80.84 35.23
CA PHE A 636 -27.72 -80.17 33.99
C PHE A 636 -26.28 -80.48 33.54
N LYS A 637 -25.33 -80.52 34.50
CA LYS A 637 -23.94 -80.92 34.20
C LYS A 637 -23.86 -82.34 33.61
N GLU A 638 -24.56 -83.32 34.19
CA GLU A 638 -24.58 -84.70 33.68
C GLU A 638 -25.22 -84.76 32.29
N LYS A 639 -26.22 -83.91 32.00
CA LYS A 639 -26.82 -83.78 30.66
C LYS A 639 -25.82 -83.24 29.65
N ASN A 640 -25.04 -82.22 30.00
CA ASN A 640 -23.95 -81.70 29.15
C ASN A 640 -22.85 -82.73 28.92
N ASP A 641 -22.43 -83.42 29.98
CA ASP A 641 -21.37 -84.42 29.92
C ASP A 641 -21.82 -85.68 29.11
N THR A 642 -23.13 -85.95 29.04
CA THR A 642 -23.70 -87.10 28.30
C THR A 642 -24.11 -86.79 26.85
N LEU A 643 -24.68 -85.61 26.58
CA LEU A 643 -25.29 -85.24 25.30
C LEU A 643 -24.62 -84.03 24.61
N GLY A 644 -23.57 -83.48 25.21
CA GLY A 644 -22.79 -82.37 24.68
C GLY A 644 -23.35 -80.99 25.03
N HIS A 645 -22.48 -79.98 24.96
CA HIS A 645 -22.83 -78.60 25.30
C HIS A 645 -23.90 -77.98 24.38
N GLU A 646 -24.02 -78.42 23.13
CA GLU A 646 -25.06 -77.94 22.21
C GLU A 646 -26.47 -78.35 22.69
N TYR A 647 -26.61 -79.58 23.23
CA TYR A 647 -27.85 -80.01 23.89
C TYR A 647 -28.11 -79.20 25.17
N GLY A 648 -27.07 -78.89 25.94
CA GLY A 648 -27.13 -77.98 27.08
C GLY A 648 -27.68 -76.59 26.73
N ASP A 649 -27.11 -75.97 25.71
CA ASP A 649 -27.53 -74.67 25.20
C ASP A 649 -28.98 -74.68 24.68
N PHE A 650 -29.39 -75.78 24.04
CA PHE A 650 -30.79 -76.02 23.67
C PHE A 650 -31.69 -76.11 24.90
N VAL A 651 -31.33 -76.92 25.91
CA VAL A 651 -32.10 -77.04 27.17
C VAL A 651 -32.24 -75.68 27.85
N LEU A 652 -31.18 -74.88 27.95
CA LEU A 652 -31.21 -73.55 28.55
C LEU A 652 -32.17 -72.59 27.82
N LYS A 653 -32.12 -72.56 26.48
CA LYS A 653 -33.06 -71.77 25.65
C LYS A 653 -34.50 -72.25 25.86
N ARG A 654 -34.70 -73.56 25.80
CA ARG A 654 -36.02 -74.20 25.91
C ARG A 654 -36.66 -74.01 27.29
N VAL A 655 -35.88 -74.06 28.37
CA VAL A 655 -36.31 -73.72 29.73
C VAL A 655 -36.83 -72.27 29.78
N VAL A 656 -36.09 -71.31 29.22
CA VAL A 656 -36.51 -69.90 29.18
C VAL A 656 -37.78 -69.69 28.33
N GLU A 657 -37.93 -70.39 27.21
CA GLU A 657 -39.16 -70.37 26.41
C GLU A 657 -40.37 -70.90 27.18
N VAL A 658 -40.25 -72.07 27.81
CA VAL A 658 -41.33 -72.71 28.57
C VAL A 658 -41.72 -71.85 29.77
N ILE A 659 -40.74 -71.29 30.48
CA ILE A 659 -40.97 -70.32 31.57
C ILE A 659 -41.74 -69.11 31.03
N ARG A 660 -41.30 -68.48 29.93
CA ARG A 660 -41.96 -67.31 29.32
C ARG A 660 -43.38 -67.57 28.83
N ALA A 661 -43.67 -68.78 28.36
CA ALA A 661 -45.03 -69.20 28.02
C ALA A 661 -45.91 -69.47 29.26
N THR A 662 -45.29 -69.72 30.41
CA THR A 662 -45.97 -70.10 31.66
C THR A 662 -46.24 -68.91 32.58
N ILE A 663 -45.32 -67.96 32.69
CA ILE A 663 -45.43 -66.76 33.56
C ILE A 663 -46.16 -65.60 32.87
N ARG A 664 -46.53 -64.55 33.62
CA ARG A 664 -47.22 -63.37 33.08
C ARG A 664 -46.22 -62.44 32.40
N LYS A 665 -46.69 -61.54 31.52
CA LYS A 665 -45.84 -60.49 30.89
C LYS A 665 -45.23 -59.48 31.88
N SER A 666 -45.74 -59.42 33.11
CA SER A 666 -45.18 -58.64 34.22
C SER A 666 -43.97 -59.31 34.89
N ASP A 667 -43.85 -60.62 34.71
CA ASP A 667 -42.93 -61.46 35.46
C ASP A 667 -41.64 -61.60 34.63
N THR A 668 -40.49 -61.61 35.29
CA THR A 668 -39.19 -61.52 34.62
C THR A 668 -38.36 -62.77 34.87
N VAL A 669 -37.85 -63.38 33.79
CA VAL A 669 -36.80 -64.40 33.85
C VAL A 669 -35.43 -63.78 33.56
N ILE A 670 -34.49 -64.01 34.46
CA ILE A 670 -33.11 -63.53 34.45
C ILE A 670 -32.20 -64.74 34.49
N ARG A 671 -31.14 -64.79 33.68
CA ARG A 671 -30.09 -65.79 33.83
C ARG A 671 -29.03 -65.26 34.81
N TRP A 672 -28.81 -65.99 35.90
CA TRP A 672 -27.96 -65.54 37.01
C TRP A 672 -26.59 -66.24 37.03
N GLY A 673 -26.57 -67.51 36.61
CA GLY A 673 -25.39 -68.36 36.49
C GLY A 673 -25.36 -69.14 35.17
N GLY A 674 -24.70 -70.29 35.15
CA GLY A 674 -24.64 -71.16 33.97
C GLY A 674 -26.00 -71.76 33.62
N ASP A 675 -26.56 -72.45 34.60
CA ASP A 675 -27.86 -73.14 34.66
C ASP A 675 -28.83 -72.51 35.67
N GLU A 676 -28.35 -71.55 36.46
CA GLU A 676 -29.14 -70.81 37.45
C GLU A 676 -29.93 -69.66 36.82
N PHE A 677 -31.22 -69.57 37.12
CA PHE A 677 -32.11 -68.48 36.73
C PHE A 677 -32.78 -67.85 37.95
N ILE A 678 -33.03 -66.55 37.90
CA ILE A 678 -33.95 -65.86 38.82
C ILE A 678 -35.25 -65.57 38.09
N LEU A 679 -36.34 -65.97 38.70
CA LEU A 679 -37.69 -65.53 38.37
C LEU A 679 -38.11 -64.45 39.37
N LEU A 680 -38.59 -63.33 38.84
CA LEU A 680 -39.12 -62.22 39.62
C LEU A 680 -40.61 -62.06 39.32
N PHE A 681 -41.43 -62.15 40.36
CA PHE A 681 -42.88 -62.07 40.27
C PHE A 681 -43.40 -60.85 41.05
N PRO A 682 -43.60 -59.70 40.40
CA PRO A 682 -44.13 -58.51 41.04
C PRO A 682 -45.55 -58.75 41.59
N ARG A 683 -45.77 -58.41 42.86
CA ARG A 683 -47.09 -58.47 43.53
C ARG A 683 -47.69 -59.89 43.61
N THR A 684 -46.86 -60.92 43.69
CA THR A 684 -47.27 -62.29 44.02
C THR A 684 -47.02 -62.53 45.51
N GLN A 685 -48.03 -62.98 46.26
CA GLN A 685 -47.97 -63.32 47.69
C GLN A 685 -49.00 -64.42 48.01
N GLY A 686 -48.86 -65.08 49.17
CA GLY A 686 -49.82 -66.09 49.65
C GLY A 686 -49.97 -67.29 48.69
N ASP A 687 -51.18 -67.83 48.57
CA ASP A 687 -51.47 -69.01 47.73
C ASP A 687 -51.10 -68.83 46.25
N ASP A 688 -51.03 -67.58 45.77
CA ASP A 688 -50.60 -67.26 44.41
C ASP A 688 -49.12 -67.59 44.15
N ALA A 689 -48.28 -67.58 45.19
CA ALA A 689 -46.88 -67.99 45.13
C ALA A 689 -46.75 -69.50 44.83
N ASN A 690 -47.37 -70.34 45.68
CA ASN A 690 -47.41 -71.79 45.48
C ASN A 690 -47.97 -72.14 44.10
N ARG A 691 -49.08 -71.50 43.70
CA ARG A 691 -49.73 -71.73 42.42
C ARG A 691 -48.86 -71.41 41.21
N VAL A 692 -48.05 -70.35 41.24
CA VAL A 692 -47.17 -70.02 40.09
C VAL A 692 -45.91 -70.89 40.06
N LEU A 693 -45.34 -71.25 41.21
CA LEU A 693 -44.17 -72.13 41.29
C LEU A 693 -44.51 -73.56 40.85
N GLU A 694 -45.59 -74.13 41.37
CA GLU A 694 -46.14 -75.43 40.93
C GLU A 694 -46.37 -75.45 39.41
N LYS A 695 -46.98 -74.39 38.87
CA LYS A 695 -47.22 -74.27 37.43
C LYS A 695 -45.92 -74.25 36.63
N VAL A 696 -44.86 -73.59 37.11
CA VAL A 696 -43.55 -73.53 36.43
C VAL A 696 -42.83 -74.89 36.48
N VAL A 697 -42.79 -75.54 37.64
CA VAL A 697 -42.20 -76.88 37.81
C VAL A 697 -42.93 -77.91 36.93
N THR A 698 -44.27 -77.96 37.04
CA THR A 698 -45.12 -78.85 36.23
C THR A 698 -44.99 -78.56 34.72
N ALA A 699 -44.89 -77.29 34.29
CA ALA A 699 -44.74 -76.95 32.88
C ALA A 699 -43.39 -77.41 32.30
N ILE A 700 -42.31 -77.31 33.08
CA ILE A 700 -40.98 -77.80 32.67
C ILE A 700 -40.95 -79.33 32.67
N SER A 701 -41.42 -79.99 33.73
CA SER A 701 -41.45 -81.46 33.84
C SER A 701 -42.27 -82.16 32.74
N ASN A 702 -43.19 -81.45 32.09
CA ASN A 702 -44.03 -81.94 30.99
C ASN A 702 -43.63 -81.41 29.61
N ALA A 703 -42.62 -80.54 29.51
CA ALA A 703 -42.19 -79.99 28.23
C ALA A 703 -41.31 -80.98 27.45
N ASP A 704 -41.40 -80.93 26.12
CA ASP A 704 -40.51 -81.68 25.24
C ASP A 704 -39.13 -80.99 25.14
N PHE A 705 -38.09 -81.75 25.47
CA PHE A 705 -36.66 -81.42 25.40
C PHE A 705 -35.92 -82.38 24.45
N THR A 706 -36.59 -82.89 23.43
CA THR A 706 -35.98 -83.69 22.36
C THR A 706 -35.29 -82.79 21.33
N MET A 707 -34.03 -83.09 21.02
CA MET A 707 -33.22 -82.48 19.97
C MET A 707 -32.70 -83.59 19.05
N ASP A 708 -32.93 -83.48 17.74
CA ASP A 708 -32.51 -84.44 16.71
C ASP A 708 -32.87 -85.91 17.01
N GLY A 709 -34.03 -86.12 17.65
CA GLY A 709 -34.54 -87.45 18.02
C GLY A 709 -33.95 -88.03 19.32
N THR A 710 -33.08 -87.28 20.01
CA THR A 710 -32.54 -87.64 21.33
C THR A 710 -33.02 -86.66 22.40
N GLY A 711 -33.38 -87.16 23.57
CA GLY A 711 -33.89 -86.31 24.65
C GLY A 711 -33.86 -87.02 25.99
N GLN A 712 -33.80 -86.24 27.06
CA GLN A 712 -33.99 -86.71 28.42
C GLN A 712 -35.09 -85.88 29.09
N GLN A 713 -35.71 -86.44 30.13
CA GLN A 713 -36.55 -85.64 31.01
C GLN A 713 -35.69 -84.55 31.67
N VAL A 714 -36.16 -83.31 31.59
CA VAL A 714 -35.58 -82.15 32.27
C VAL A 714 -36.55 -81.75 33.38
N THR A 715 -36.02 -81.63 34.59
CA THR A 715 -36.74 -81.16 35.77
C THR A 715 -35.96 -80.00 36.37
N ILE A 716 -36.60 -79.25 37.25
CA ILE A 716 -36.01 -78.09 37.91
C ILE A 716 -36.27 -78.15 39.42
N SER A 717 -35.29 -77.68 40.18
CA SER A 717 -35.45 -77.34 41.59
C SER A 717 -35.62 -75.84 41.71
N VAL A 718 -36.57 -75.36 42.54
CA VAL A 718 -36.86 -73.93 42.69
C VAL A 718 -36.95 -73.51 44.15
N GLY A 719 -36.10 -72.57 44.57
CA GLY A 719 -36.12 -71.96 45.89
C GLY A 719 -36.65 -70.53 45.88
N ALA A 720 -37.78 -70.28 46.52
CA ALA A 720 -38.42 -68.96 46.55
C ALA A 720 -38.32 -68.27 47.91
N SER A 721 -38.27 -66.94 47.90
CA SER A 721 -38.38 -66.10 49.08
C SER A 721 -38.98 -64.73 48.75
N PHE A 722 -39.28 -63.96 49.80
CA PHE A 722 -39.76 -62.59 49.70
C PHE A 722 -38.71 -61.64 50.28
N PHE A 723 -38.76 -60.36 49.90
CA PHE A 723 -38.04 -59.33 50.64
C PHE A 723 -38.60 -59.19 52.06
N GLN A 724 -37.72 -58.94 53.02
CA GLN A 724 -38.02 -58.70 54.43
C GLN A 724 -37.70 -57.23 54.79
N PRO A 725 -38.40 -56.59 55.74
CA PRO A 725 -38.18 -55.18 56.08
C PRO A 725 -36.72 -54.83 56.46
N GLU A 726 -35.98 -55.81 56.94
CA GLU A 726 -34.58 -55.73 57.37
C GLU A 726 -33.58 -55.79 56.20
N ASP A 727 -34.03 -56.12 54.98
CA ASP A 727 -33.17 -56.22 53.79
C ASP A 727 -32.66 -54.83 53.36
N LEU A 728 -31.38 -54.56 53.61
CA LEU A 728 -30.70 -53.33 53.19
C LEU A 728 -30.26 -53.35 51.72
N ASP A 729 -29.99 -54.54 51.17
CA ASP A 729 -29.70 -54.81 49.76
C ASP A 729 -30.33 -56.16 49.34
N ILE A 730 -30.13 -56.58 48.09
CA ILE A 730 -30.79 -57.80 47.54
C ILE A 730 -30.19 -59.12 48.05
N THR A 731 -29.00 -59.09 48.66
CA THR A 731 -28.21 -60.27 49.01
C THR A 731 -28.90 -61.20 50.03
N PRO A 732 -29.52 -60.71 51.12
CA PRO A 732 -30.21 -61.58 52.08
C PRO A 732 -31.40 -62.33 51.44
N ALA A 733 -32.18 -61.67 50.58
CA ALA A 733 -33.28 -62.32 49.86
C ALA A 733 -32.78 -63.41 48.89
N LEU A 734 -31.69 -63.15 48.17
CA LEU A 734 -31.07 -64.18 47.32
C LEU A 734 -30.51 -65.35 48.13
N ARG A 735 -29.96 -65.12 49.33
CA ARG A 735 -29.55 -66.20 50.24
C ARG A 735 -30.74 -67.03 50.71
N ARG A 736 -31.88 -66.41 51.06
CA ARG A 736 -33.10 -67.15 51.43
C ARG A 736 -33.64 -67.99 50.28
N CYS A 737 -33.58 -67.48 49.04
CA CYS A 737 -33.88 -68.27 47.84
C CYS A 737 -32.92 -69.46 47.67
N ASP A 738 -31.62 -69.25 47.88
CA ASP A 738 -30.58 -70.29 47.78
C ASP A 738 -30.76 -71.39 48.84
N THR A 739 -31.05 -71.02 50.09
CA THR A 739 -31.40 -71.98 51.16
C THR A 739 -32.65 -72.80 50.81
N ALA A 740 -33.71 -72.17 50.30
CA ALA A 740 -34.90 -72.89 49.84
C ALA A 740 -34.60 -73.78 48.60
N LEU A 741 -33.70 -73.34 47.71
CA LEU A 741 -33.29 -74.11 46.53
C LEU A 741 -32.52 -75.36 46.93
N TYR A 742 -31.69 -75.27 47.97
CA TYR A 742 -31.00 -76.42 48.56
C TYR A 742 -31.99 -77.49 49.05
N GLU A 743 -33.04 -77.09 49.78
CA GLU A 743 -34.11 -77.99 50.20
C GLU A 743 -34.85 -78.62 49.01
N ALA A 744 -35.22 -77.84 47.99
CA ALA A 744 -35.83 -78.36 46.77
C ALA A 744 -34.93 -79.39 46.04
N LYS A 745 -33.61 -79.19 46.02
CA LYS A 745 -32.64 -80.11 45.43
C LYS A 745 -32.50 -81.45 46.16
N THR A 746 -33.04 -81.61 47.38
CA THR A 746 -33.02 -82.89 48.10
C THR A 746 -33.92 -83.93 47.41
N THR A 747 -35.10 -83.51 46.97
CA THR A 747 -36.14 -84.35 46.34
C THR A 747 -36.20 -84.15 44.82
N ARG A 748 -35.79 -82.98 44.32
CA ARG A 748 -35.79 -82.55 42.90
C ARG A 748 -37.18 -82.50 42.27
N ASN A 749 -37.27 -81.88 41.09
CA ASN A 749 -38.54 -81.64 40.38
C ASN A 749 -39.62 -81.02 41.27
N THR A 750 -39.25 -80.03 42.08
CA THR A 750 -40.12 -79.44 43.10
C THR A 750 -39.73 -78.00 43.39
N TYR A 751 -40.50 -77.32 44.23
CA TYR A 751 -40.16 -76.02 44.79
C TYR A 751 -40.24 -76.02 46.31
N HIS A 752 -39.49 -75.12 46.92
CA HIS A 752 -39.61 -74.78 48.34
C HIS A 752 -39.71 -73.27 48.48
N ILE A 753 -40.52 -72.79 49.43
CA ILE A 753 -40.59 -71.37 49.80
C ILE A 753 -39.93 -71.24 51.18
N PHE A 754 -38.99 -70.32 51.33
CA PHE A 754 -38.33 -70.05 52.60
C PHE A 754 -39.35 -69.59 53.65
N SER A 755 -39.68 -70.46 54.60
CA SER A 755 -40.35 -70.12 55.87
C SER A 755 -39.29 -69.87 56.94
N GLY A 756 -39.43 -68.81 57.73
CA GLY A 756 -38.43 -68.40 58.74
C GLY A 756 -38.42 -69.25 60.02
N GLU A 757 -38.81 -70.52 59.96
CA GLU A 757 -38.93 -71.45 61.10
C GLU A 757 -38.10 -72.72 60.89
N ASP A 758 -36.80 -72.58 60.59
CA ASP A 758 -35.82 -73.65 60.75
C ASP A 758 -34.46 -73.05 61.17
N ASN A 759 -33.84 -73.64 62.21
CA ASN A 759 -32.63 -73.15 62.88
C ASN A 759 -31.87 -74.29 63.57
#